data_AF-A0A6N4TDI7-F1
#
_entry.id   AF-A0A6N4TDI7-F1
#
_cell.length_a   1.000
_cell.length_b   1.000
_cell.length_c   1.000
_cell.angle_alpha   90.00
_cell.angle_beta   90.00
_cell.angle_gamma   90.00
#
_symmetry.space_group_name_H-M   'P 1'
#
loop_
_entity.id
_entity.type
_entity.pdbx_description
1 polymer ?
#
loop_
_entity_poly.entity_id
_entity_poly.type
_entity_poly.pdbx_seq_one_letter_code
_entity_poly.pdbx_strand_id
1 'polypeptide(L)'
;MPAQTIPFNGSDLALDARPDRLDIRDRIYTPRVLNLPVSYPDSSFIKNQLASYIKAGMILNQGSDGACTGFGLAAVINYLFWLRDTSNKESSPRMIYHLAQLYDEWPGEDYLGSSCRGALKGWHKHGVCSRALWPYTVNKNDQVPAFEAPKPGWEKDALSRALGVYYRIDKTSITDMQAAILEIGAIYVSCKLHQGWSEVPTSKASSFSKLEQLPVVNFSEVKAGGHAFALLGYTDQGFVVQNSWGADWGLQGFAIITYDDWLVNGTDAWTVSLGVPVRYVDAVNRTRAEKQLSPQANIPPVAAFKASGSALLPSGAHPAGKPGQAVLSMDQAYSLTVVMGNDGGLIQRLLEVADASATVEKVLVQAPQAWLKQHSKNKVLKLALYAHGGLHSEAESLKRIAAMAPSFLANGIYPVFITWKTGLTETMGDVLKDKLRDYLTGSVVSSDWLEQLKNTAVDVMDRTIENLAASIGGKSQWMQMKQNAALATEDGDPPRGLLAIAERLKQLSRELGKGKLEIHLIGHSAGSIALGHLLGLLAARKLAVSTCSLYAPACSLEFAESTYRPAMESGILARENFHLHLMSDRRERNDNVYLVYRKSLLYLVARAFETRHKTPLLGMAASLDAAYFNGDKLAEEQWNVSSLATLKSWNKFYWGKKLPRDFAEDGKGLTAEQSSNLHIIDASHVNCGKRLIPLAHGSFDNDVNVVAQTLARILGLATTDALPAPVLDLDY
;
A
#
# COMPACT_ATOMS: atom_id res chain seq x y z
N MET A 1 -3.11 19.40 15.02
CA MET A 1 -3.14 20.85 15.32
C MET A 1 -3.77 21.56 14.14
N PRO A 2 -4.70 22.51 14.35
CA PRO A 2 -5.29 23.26 13.24
C PRO A 2 -4.23 24.10 12.52
N ALA A 3 -4.40 24.27 11.21
CA ALA A 3 -3.62 25.19 10.39
C ALA A 3 -3.67 26.61 10.99
N GLN A 4 -2.52 27.27 11.10
CA GLN A 4 -2.44 28.67 11.54
C GLN A 4 -2.33 29.56 10.32
N THR A 5 -2.90 30.77 10.37
CA THR A 5 -2.80 31.74 9.27
C THR A 5 -2.06 33.00 9.68
N ILE A 6 -1.41 33.64 8.71
CA ILE A 6 -0.82 34.97 8.87
C ILE A 6 -1.38 35.91 7.78
N PRO A 7 -1.76 37.16 8.12
CA PRO A 7 -2.15 38.15 7.12
C PRO A 7 -0.97 38.49 6.20
N PHE A 8 -1.17 38.36 4.89
CA PHE A 8 -0.19 38.70 3.87
C PHE A 8 -0.86 39.27 2.61
N ASN A 9 -0.44 40.46 2.17
CA ASN A 9 -0.94 41.13 0.96
C ASN A 9 -2.48 41.21 0.83
N GLY A 10 -3.19 41.37 1.96
CA GLY A 10 -4.65 41.46 1.98
C GLY A 10 -5.39 40.11 1.94
N SER A 11 -4.67 39.00 2.09
CA SER A 11 -5.20 37.63 2.21
C SER A 11 -4.61 36.91 3.42
N ASP A 12 -5.24 35.82 3.85
CA ASP A 12 -4.69 34.96 4.91
C ASP A 12 -3.90 33.80 4.30
N LEU A 13 -2.62 33.69 4.66
CA LEU A 13 -1.73 32.62 4.22
C LEU A 13 -1.67 31.50 5.26
N ALA A 14 -1.89 30.25 4.84
CA ALA A 14 -1.78 29.08 5.71
C ALA A 14 -0.33 28.65 5.99
N LEU A 15 -0.04 28.33 7.25
CA LEU A 15 1.27 27.95 7.79
C LEU A 15 1.23 26.56 8.41
N ASP A 16 1.53 25.55 7.60
CA ASP A 16 1.28 24.15 7.95
C ASP A 16 2.54 23.26 8.00
N ALA A 17 3.75 23.84 8.00
CA ALA A 17 4.96 23.06 8.25
C ALA A 17 5.03 22.62 9.73
N ARG A 18 5.37 21.36 9.95
CA ARG A 18 5.53 20.79 11.30
C ARG A 18 6.97 20.38 11.58
N PRO A 19 7.44 20.56 12.84
CA PRO A 19 8.74 20.05 13.24
C PRO A 19 8.83 18.53 13.07
N ASP A 20 9.96 18.04 12.57
CA ASP A 20 10.21 16.61 12.46
C ASP A 20 10.23 15.97 13.87
N ARG A 21 9.57 14.82 14.04
CA ARG A 21 9.73 14.01 15.27
C ARG A 21 11.13 13.40 15.33
N LEU A 22 11.65 13.11 16.52
CA LEU A 22 12.96 12.46 16.64
C LEU A 22 12.96 11.08 15.94
N ASP A 23 13.86 10.88 14.99
CA ASP A 23 14.14 9.57 14.36
C ASP A 23 15.63 9.28 14.48
N ILE A 24 15.99 8.24 15.21
CA ILE A 24 17.39 7.84 15.46
C ILE A 24 18.12 7.36 14.20
N ARG A 25 17.40 7.15 13.09
CA ARG A 25 17.97 6.72 11.81
C ARG A 25 18.39 7.88 10.92
N ASP A 26 18.07 9.12 11.31
CA ASP A 26 18.51 10.31 10.59
C ASP A 26 20.04 10.38 10.60
N ARG A 27 20.63 10.50 9.42
CA ARG A 27 22.07 10.65 9.29
C ARG A 27 22.45 12.08 9.66
N ILE A 28 23.36 12.25 10.61
CA ILE A 28 23.81 13.57 11.04
C ILE A 28 24.89 14.09 10.10
N TYR A 29 24.75 15.33 9.65
CA TYR A 29 25.75 16.04 8.86
C TYR A 29 26.96 16.36 9.73
N THR A 30 28.16 16.12 9.18
CA THR A 30 29.43 16.48 9.80
C THR A 30 30.23 17.30 8.78
N PRO A 31 30.52 18.58 9.06
CA PRO A 31 31.16 19.45 8.07
C PRO A 31 32.64 19.09 7.86
N ARG A 32 33.18 19.48 6.71
CA ARG A 32 34.63 19.40 6.47
C ARG A 32 35.34 20.52 7.23
N VAL A 33 36.56 20.23 7.66
CA VAL A 33 37.42 21.23 8.31
C VAL A 33 37.93 22.22 7.26
N LEU A 34 37.28 23.38 7.15
CA LEU A 34 37.56 24.44 6.19
C LEU A 34 37.36 25.82 6.84
N ASN A 35 38.09 26.83 6.36
CA ASN A 35 37.84 28.22 6.73
C ASN A 35 36.66 28.77 5.94
N LEU A 36 35.59 29.17 6.63
CA LEU A 36 34.41 29.76 6.00
C LEU A 36 34.67 31.23 5.66
N PRO A 37 34.24 31.73 4.48
CA PRO A 37 34.23 33.16 4.18
C PRO A 37 33.24 33.88 5.11
N VAL A 38 33.44 35.19 5.33
CA VAL A 38 32.58 36.03 6.18
C VAL A 38 31.14 36.11 5.64
N SER A 39 30.98 36.01 4.32
CA SER A 39 29.68 35.93 3.66
C SER A 39 29.73 34.99 2.46
N TYR A 40 28.58 34.41 2.12
CA TYR A 40 28.40 33.55 0.97
C TYR A 40 26.95 33.65 0.46
N PRO A 41 26.69 33.68 -0.86
CA PRO A 41 27.66 33.79 -1.94
C PRO A 41 28.28 35.20 -2.04
N ASP A 42 29.41 35.33 -2.72
CA ASP A 42 30.07 36.63 -2.91
C ASP A 42 29.32 37.56 -3.88
N SER A 43 29.64 38.85 -3.85
CA SER A 43 28.98 39.87 -4.70
C SER A 43 29.12 39.63 -6.20
N SER A 44 30.19 38.95 -6.64
CA SER A 44 30.40 38.62 -8.06
C SER A 44 29.43 37.53 -8.50
N PHE A 45 29.21 36.53 -7.65
CA PHE A 45 28.23 35.48 -7.88
C PHE A 45 26.81 36.05 -7.91
N ILE A 46 26.48 36.96 -6.99
CA ILE A 46 25.16 37.61 -6.95
C ILE A 46 24.88 38.35 -8.25
N LYS A 47 25.82 39.20 -8.67
CA LYS A 47 25.68 40.05 -9.87
C LYS A 47 25.57 39.23 -11.16
N ASN A 48 26.37 38.18 -11.29
CA ASN A 48 26.54 37.49 -12.56
C ASN A 48 25.70 36.21 -12.68
N GLN A 49 25.49 35.49 -11.57
CA GLN A 49 24.83 34.18 -11.57
C GLN A 49 23.45 34.25 -10.92
N LEU A 50 23.33 34.72 -9.67
CA LEU A 50 22.03 34.74 -8.96
C LEU A 50 20.97 35.57 -9.70
N ALA A 51 21.36 36.66 -10.35
CA ALA A 51 20.47 37.44 -11.21
C ALA A 51 19.84 36.60 -12.34
N SER A 52 20.58 35.63 -12.89
CA SER A 52 20.05 34.72 -13.93
C SER A 52 19.07 33.69 -13.36
N TYR A 53 19.29 33.21 -12.14
CA TYR A 53 18.36 32.34 -11.41
C TYR A 53 17.01 33.03 -11.15
N ILE A 54 17.06 34.30 -10.71
CA ILE A 54 15.86 35.12 -10.50
C ILE A 54 15.14 35.35 -11.84
N LYS A 55 15.89 35.72 -12.90
CA LYS A 55 15.32 35.93 -14.25
C LYS A 55 14.70 34.65 -14.83
N ALA A 56 15.19 33.47 -14.45
CA ALA A 56 14.64 32.19 -14.83
C ALA A 56 13.31 31.85 -14.10
N GLY A 57 12.82 32.73 -13.21
CA GLY A 57 11.54 32.57 -12.54
C GLY A 57 11.58 31.57 -11.37
N MET A 58 12.74 31.37 -10.75
CA MET A 58 12.92 30.34 -9.70
C MET A 58 12.50 30.80 -8.29
N ILE A 59 11.94 32.00 -8.17
CA ILE A 59 11.31 32.50 -6.95
C ILE A 59 9.84 32.11 -6.99
N LEU A 60 9.48 31.16 -6.14
CA LEU A 60 8.20 30.47 -6.19
C LEU A 60 7.12 31.23 -5.41
N ASN A 61 5.85 30.99 -5.77
CA ASN A 61 4.69 31.49 -5.05
C ASN A 61 3.72 30.34 -4.73
N GLN A 62 3.47 30.11 -3.43
CA GLN A 62 2.55 29.08 -2.94
C GLN A 62 1.07 29.52 -2.89
N GLY A 63 0.77 30.79 -3.16
CA GLY A 63 -0.60 31.32 -2.98
C GLY A 63 -1.03 31.23 -1.52
N SER A 64 -2.32 31.03 -1.26
CA SER A 64 -2.89 30.94 0.09
C SER A 64 -2.79 29.56 0.76
N ASP A 65 -2.19 28.57 0.08
CA ASP A 65 -2.15 27.16 0.50
C ASP A 65 -0.99 26.87 1.46
N GLY A 66 -1.16 25.88 2.34
CA GLY A 66 -0.18 25.44 3.35
C GLY A 66 0.97 24.60 2.78
N ALA A 67 1.35 24.82 1.52
CA ALA A 67 2.25 23.96 0.74
C ALA A 67 3.75 24.24 0.97
N CYS A 68 4.12 25.03 1.99
CA CYS A 68 5.47 25.54 2.21
C CYS A 68 6.56 24.45 2.24
N THR A 69 6.30 23.25 2.74
CA THR A 69 7.29 22.15 2.72
C THR A 69 7.63 21.69 1.29
N GLY A 70 6.64 21.66 0.39
CA GLY A 70 6.85 21.37 -1.02
C GLY A 70 7.63 22.49 -1.72
N PHE A 71 7.28 23.74 -1.41
CA PHE A 71 7.90 24.92 -2.01
C PHE A 71 9.32 25.20 -1.51
N GLY A 72 9.57 25.09 -0.21
CA GLY A 72 10.89 25.26 0.39
C GLY A 72 11.87 24.23 -0.13
N LEU A 73 11.46 22.96 -0.24
CA LEU A 73 12.31 21.94 -0.84
C LEU A 73 12.45 22.13 -2.36
N ALA A 74 11.39 22.56 -3.07
CA ALA A 74 11.49 22.92 -4.49
C ALA A 74 12.52 24.03 -4.75
N ALA A 75 12.59 25.04 -3.87
CA ALA A 75 13.58 26.11 -3.95
C ALA A 75 15.02 25.57 -3.84
N VAL A 76 15.28 24.69 -2.85
CA VAL A 76 16.59 24.01 -2.73
C VAL A 76 16.90 23.19 -3.97
N ILE A 77 15.97 22.37 -4.45
CA ILE A 77 16.16 21.54 -5.64
C ILE A 77 16.46 22.41 -6.87
N ASN A 78 15.64 23.44 -7.11
CA ASN A 78 15.80 24.32 -8.26
C ASN A 78 17.15 25.02 -8.23
N TYR A 79 17.56 25.54 -7.08
CA TYR A 79 18.85 26.20 -6.92
C TYR A 79 20.02 25.24 -7.19
N LEU A 80 20.01 24.06 -6.57
CA LEU A 80 21.08 23.07 -6.73
C LEU A 80 21.17 22.50 -8.17
N PHE A 81 20.03 22.26 -8.82
CA PHE A 81 20.05 21.85 -10.22
C PHE A 81 20.45 22.99 -11.16
N TRP A 82 20.06 24.24 -10.87
CA TRP A 82 20.48 25.41 -11.63
C TRP A 82 22.00 25.67 -11.52
N LEU A 83 22.58 25.51 -10.33
CA LEU A 83 24.04 25.57 -10.12
C LEU A 83 24.79 24.57 -11.01
N ARG A 84 24.20 23.40 -11.24
CA ARG A 84 24.77 22.34 -12.08
C ARG A 84 24.50 22.57 -13.57
N ASP A 85 23.32 23.08 -13.92
CA ASP A 85 22.88 23.34 -15.29
C ASP A 85 21.86 24.49 -15.29
N THR A 86 22.26 25.65 -15.82
CA THR A 86 21.41 26.85 -15.86
C THR A 86 20.18 26.70 -16.75
N SER A 87 20.11 25.66 -17.60
CA SER A 87 18.94 25.32 -18.43
C SER A 87 17.92 24.44 -17.72
N ASN A 88 18.16 24.10 -16.44
CA ASN A 88 17.27 23.26 -15.65
C ASN A 88 15.84 23.81 -15.62
N LYS A 89 14.87 22.91 -15.66
CA LYS A 89 13.44 23.23 -15.54
C LYS A 89 13.04 23.31 -14.08
N GLU A 90 12.10 24.20 -13.78
CA GLU A 90 11.47 24.30 -12.46
C GLU A 90 10.87 22.95 -12.04
N SER A 91 11.25 22.49 -10.87
CA SER A 91 10.72 21.28 -10.22
C SER A 91 9.31 21.54 -9.70
N SER A 92 8.45 20.53 -9.72
CA SER A 92 7.06 20.64 -9.28
C SER A 92 6.96 20.72 -7.75
N PRO A 93 6.59 21.88 -7.15
CA PRO A 93 6.31 21.94 -5.72
C PRO A 93 5.06 21.12 -5.33
N ARG A 94 4.09 20.97 -6.26
CA ARG A 94 2.88 20.15 -6.05
C ARG A 94 3.23 18.71 -5.73
N MET A 95 3.98 18.06 -6.62
CA MET A 95 4.49 16.70 -6.43
C MET A 95 5.21 16.55 -5.09
N ILE A 96 6.11 17.47 -4.74
CA ILE A 96 6.87 17.38 -3.49
C ILE A 96 5.93 17.46 -2.29
N TYR A 97 5.00 18.41 -2.28
CA TYR A 97 4.03 18.56 -1.20
C TYR A 97 3.11 17.33 -1.07
N HIS A 98 2.58 16.83 -2.19
CA HIS A 98 1.74 15.64 -2.20
C HIS A 98 2.48 14.40 -1.67
N LEU A 99 3.74 14.21 -2.06
CA LEU A 99 4.57 13.15 -1.53
C LEU A 99 4.96 13.39 -0.06
N ALA A 100 5.12 14.63 0.37
CA ALA A 100 5.39 14.97 1.76
C ALA A 100 4.23 14.49 2.66
N GLN A 101 2.99 14.74 2.25
CA GLN A 101 1.80 14.25 2.95
C GLN A 101 1.73 12.71 2.97
N LEU A 102 2.05 12.05 1.85
CA LEU A 102 2.02 10.59 1.75
C LEU A 102 3.08 9.88 2.62
N TYR A 103 4.26 10.50 2.77
CA TYR A 103 5.39 9.94 3.51
C TYR A 103 5.56 10.51 4.92
N ASP A 104 4.66 11.40 5.33
CA ASP A 104 4.64 11.85 6.71
C ASP A 104 4.24 10.71 7.65
N GLU A 105 4.65 10.81 8.91
CA GLU A 105 4.72 9.67 9.81
C GLU A 105 3.35 9.15 10.32
N TRP A 106 2.24 9.68 9.81
CA TRP A 106 0.87 9.34 10.25
C TRP A 106 -0.12 9.27 9.07
N PRO A 107 -0.28 8.10 8.42
CA PRO A 107 -1.42 7.85 7.53
C PRO A 107 -2.72 7.83 8.36
N GLY A 108 -3.67 8.72 8.07
CA GLY A 108 -5.02 8.66 8.65
C GLY A 108 -5.27 9.51 9.90
N GLU A 109 -4.44 10.52 10.19
CA GLU A 109 -4.85 11.58 11.11
C GLU A 109 -5.29 12.81 10.29
N ASP A 110 -6.47 13.36 10.56
CA ASP A 110 -7.05 14.57 9.94
C ASP A 110 -6.17 15.80 10.15
N TYR A 111 -5.05 15.89 9.45
CA TYR A 111 -4.08 16.94 9.61
C TYR A 111 -3.82 17.67 8.30
N LEU A 112 -4.07 18.98 8.35
CA LEU A 112 -3.51 19.94 7.41
C LEU A 112 -2.01 20.13 7.72
N GLY A 113 -1.15 19.95 6.71
CA GLY A 113 0.30 20.13 6.80
C GLY A 113 1.18 18.95 6.40
N SER A 114 2.50 19.16 6.47
CA SER A 114 3.50 18.10 6.34
C SER A 114 4.84 18.48 6.98
N SER A 115 5.78 17.54 7.02
CA SER A 115 7.12 17.70 7.61
C SER A 115 8.24 17.82 6.57
N CYS A 116 9.39 18.38 6.98
CA CYS A 116 10.59 18.44 6.14
C CYS A 116 11.08 17.05 5.77
N ARG A 117 11.10 16.12 6.74
CA ARG A 117 11.47 14.72 6.52
C ARG A 117 10.50 14.03 5.55
N GLY A 118 9.20 14.29 5.64
CA GLY A 118 8.20 13.76 4.71
C GLY A 118 8.53 14.12 3.26
N ALA A 119 8.81 15.40 3.00
CA ALA A 119 9.19 15.90 1.67
C ALA A 119 10.49 15.25 1.16
N LEU A 120 11.52 15.13 2.01
CA LEU A 120 12.78 14.47 1.68
C LEU A 120 12.62 12.97 1.40
N LYS A 121 11.80 12.26 2.19
CA LYS A 121 11.46 10.84 1.96
C LYS A 121 10.76 10.67 0.61
N GLY A 122 9.86 11.59 0.26
CA GLY A 122 9.20 11.65 -1.04
C GLY A 122 10.21 11.79 -2.19
N TRP A 123 11.05 12.82 -2.13
CA TRP A 123 12.07 13.07 -3.16
C TRP A 123 13.08 11.91 -3.27
N HIS A 124 13.52 11.33 -2.15
CA HIS A 124 14.43 10.17 -2.12
C HIS A 124 13.87 8.96 -2.87
N LYS A 125 12.56 8.68 -2.72
CA LYS A 125 11.94 7.47 -3.29
C LYS A 125 11.56 7.64 -4.76
N HIS A 126 11.16 8.84 -5.17
CA HIS A 126 10.49 9.09 -6.45
C HIS A 126 11.25 10.00 -7.40
N GLY A 127 12.24 10.75 -6.92
CA GLY A 127 12.68 11.95 -7.63
C GLY A 127 11.60 13.04 -7.58
N VAL A 128 11.70 14.05 -8.44
CA VAL A 128 10.68 15.10 -8.58
C VAL A 128 10.55 15.48 -10.03
N CYS A 129 9.34 15.54 -10.60
CA CYS A 129 9.12 15.95 -11.99
C CYS A 129 9.14 17.48 -12.16
N SER A 130 9.18 17.95 -13.39
CA SER A 130 9.03 19.36 -13.72
C SER A 130 7.61 19.87 -13.45
N ARG A 131 7.47 21.14 -13.09
CA ARG A 131 6.18 21.80 -12.87
C ARG A 131 5.22 21.69 -14.06
N ALA A 132 5.74 21.63 -15.28
CA ALA A 132 4.92 21.48 -16.47
C ALA A 132 4.12 20.15 -16.50
N LEU A 133 4.68 19.09 -15.90
CA LEU A 133 4.06 17.77 -15.81
C LEU A 133 3.18 17.62 -14.59
N TRP A 134 3.49 18.30 -13.49
CA TRP A 134 2.60 18.36 -12.33
C TRP A 134 2.40 19.81 -11.89
N PRO A 135 1.37 20.49 -12.43
CA PRO A 135 1.19 21.92 -12.22
C PRO A 135 0.76 22.25 -10.80
N TYR A 136 1.07 23.49 -10.43
CA TYR A 136 0.55 24.14 -9.24
C TYR A 136 -0.07 25.45 -9.70
N THR A 137 -1.39 25.49 -9.81
CA THR A 137 -2.11 26.62 -10.39
C THR A 137 -2.63 27.53 -9.27
N VAL A 138 -2.12 28.76 -9.22
CA VAL A 138 -2.62 29.82 -8.34
C VAL A 138 -3.56 30.70 -9.16
N ASN A 139 -4.80 30.89 -8.70
CA ASN A 139 -5.76 31.74 -9.39
C ASN A 139 -5.56 33.24 -9.05
N LYS A 140 -6.37 34.13 -9.63
CA LYS A 140 -6.24 35.58 -9.42
C LYS A 140 -6.50 36.06 -7.98
N ASN A 141 -7.10 35.22 -7.14
CA ASN A 141 -7.40 35.48 -5.74
C ASN A 141 -6.47 34.69 -4.81
N ASP A 142 -5.31 34.27 -5.31
CA ASP A 142 -4.32 33.43 -4.62
C ASP A 142 -4.81 32.05 -4.15
N GLN A 143 -6.01 31.63 -4.58
CA GLN A 143 -6.52 30.30 -4.24
C GLN A 143 -5.95 29.23 -5.16
N VAL A 144 -5.79 28.06 -4.57
CA VAL A 144 -5.16 26.91 -5.20
C VAL A 144 -6.12 25.71 -5.16
N PRO A 145 -6.25 24.91 -6.24
CA PRO A 145 -7.01 23.67 -6.18
C PRO A 145 -6.43 22.70 -5.16
N ALA A 146 -7.28 22.03 -4.40
CA ALA A 146 -6.86 21.03 -3.41
C ALA A 146 -6.03 19.89 -4.03
N PHE A 147 -6.34 19.52 -5.28
CA PHE A 147 -5.57 18.55 -6.05
C PHE A 147 -5.54 18.90 -7.54
N GLU A 148 -4.41 18.68 -8.17
CA GLU A 148 -4.21 18.74 -9.62
C GLU A 148 -3.51 17.44 -10.03
N ALA A 149 -4.08 16.68 -10.96
CA ALA A 149 -3.48 15.42 -11.40
C ALA A 149 -2.23 15.67 -12.27
N PRO A 150 -1.20 14.81 -12.19
CA PRO A 150 -0.06 14.91 -13.08
C PRO A 150 -0.41 14.51 -14.52
N LYS A 151 0.34 15.05 -15.48
CA LYS A 151 0.29 14.72 -16.90
C LYS A 151 1.09 13.44 -17.19
N PRO A 152 0.76 12.69 -18.26
CA PRO A 152 1.51 11.49 -18.64
C PRO A 152 3.03 11.74 -18.78
N GLY A 153 3.83 10.81 -18.27
CA GLY A 153 5.30 10.87 -18.35
C GLY A 153 5.98 11.58 -17.18
N TRP A 154 5.23 12.05 -16.18
CA TRP A 154 5.77 12.68 -14.97
C TRP A 154 6.72 11.76 -14.20
N GLU A 155 6.47 10.44 -14.14
CA GLU A 155 7.31 9.49 -13.40
C GLU A 155 8.70 9.38 -14.02
N LYS A 156 8.72 9.31 -15.37
CA LYS A 156 9.96 9.23 -16.15
C LYS A 156 10.78 10.49 -15.98
N ASP A 157 10.11 11.63 -16.05
CA ASP A 157 10.74 12.92 -15.85
C ASP A 157 11.27 13.06 -14.42
N ALA A 158 10.55 12.56 -13.40
CA ALA A 158 10.96 12.63 -12.01
C ALA A 158 12.31 11.96 -11.74
N LEU A 159 12.58 10.83 -12.38
CA LEU A 159 13.85 10.10 -12.27
C LEU A 159 15.08 10.89 -12.75
N SER A 160 14.89 11.89 -13.61
CA SER A 160 15.99 12.78 -14.04
C SER A 160 16.45 13.73 -12.94
N ARG A 161 15.62 13.95 -11.90
CA ARG A 161 15.91 14.79 -10.74
C ARG A 161 15.91 13.98 -9.44
N ALA A 162 16.77 12.98 -9.41
CA ALA A 162 17.00 12.11 -8.27
C ALA A 162 17.68 12.84 -7.08
N LEU A 163 17.27 12.52 -5.86
CA LEU A 163 18.05 12.79 -4.66
C LEU A 163 19.13 11.71 -4.50
N GLY A 164 20.34 12.11 -4.13
CA GLY A 164 21.44 11.18 -3.82
C GLY A 164 21.40 10.77 -2.35
N VAL A 165 21.61 11.74 -1.46
CA VAL A 165 21.61 11.54 0.00
C VAL A 165 21.10 12.79 0.71
N TYR A 166 20.58 12.63 1.92
CA TYR A 166 20.17 13.74 2.79
C TYR A 166 20.65 13.49 4.23
N TYR A 167 21.05 14.57 4.90
CA TYR A 167 21.57 14.56 6.27
C TYR A 167 20.92 15.66 7.09
N ARG A 168 20.61 15.35 8.35
CA ARG A 168 20.12 16.30 9.33
C ARG A 168 21.28 17.11 9.88
N ILE A 169 21.14 18.42 9.91
CA ILE A 169 22.11 19.33 10.52
C ILE A 169 21.64 19.62 11.94
N ASP A 170 22.57 19.78 12.89
CA ASP A 170 22.21 20.36 14.18
C ASP A 170 21.79 21.83 13.99
N LYS A 171 20.48 22.08 14.13
CA LYS A 171 19.89 23.41 13.96
C LYS A 171 20.46 24.46 14.92
N THR A 172 21.06 24.04 16.03
CA THR A 172 21.68 24.94 17.02
C THR A 172 23.12 25.29 16.67
N SER A 173 23.73 24.56 15.74
CA SER A 173 25.07 24.82 15.25
C SER A 173 25.03 25.72 14.01
N ILE A 174 25.12 27.03 14.23
CA ILE A 174 25.19 28.03 13.15
C ILE A 174 26.33 27.72 12.18
N THR A 175 27.50 27.36 12.73
CA THR A 175 28.69 27.03 11.94
C THR A 175 28.48 25.83 11.03
N ASP A 176 27.81 24.78 11.50
CA ASP A 176 27.55 23.59 10.67
C ASP A 176 26.57 23.91 9.53
N MET A 177 25.58 24.77 9.80
CA MET A 177 24.65 25.25 8.78
C MET A 177 25.35 26.12 7.73
N GLN A 178 26.22 27.06 8.15
CA GLN A 178 27.04 27.86 7.24
C GLN A 178 27.95 26.98 6.39
N ALA A 179 28.61 25.99 6.99
CA ALA A 179 29.43 25.02 6.28
C ALA A 179 28.60 24.22 5.27
N ALA A 180 27.43 23.71 5.65
CA ALA A 180 26.54 23.01 4.74
C ALA A 180 26.11 23.87 3.54
N ILE A 181 25.76 25.15 3.79
CA ILE A 181 25.44 26.12 2.73
C ILE A 181 26.61 26.34 1.79
N LEU A 182 27.83 26.51 2.32
CA LEU A 182 29.03 26.70 1.48
C LEU A 182 29.35 25.44 0.66
N GLU A 183 29.26 24.27 1.27
CA GLU A 183 29.66 23.00 0.65
C GLU A 183 28.69 22.52 -0.43
N ILE A 184 27.38 22.73 -0.21
CA ILE A 184 26.32 22.21 -1.07
C ILE A 184 25.68 23.30 -1.92
N GLY A 185 25.61 24.53 -1.41
CA GLY A 185 24.99 25.69 -2.04
C GLY A 185 23.69 26.11 -1.36
N ALA A 186 22.94 25.18 -0.78
CA ALA A 186 21.67 25.46 -0.13
C ALA A 186 21.32 24.39 0.92
N ILE A 187 20.55 24.79 1.93
CA ILE A 187 19.95 23.88 2.91
C ILE A 187 18.44 24.08 3.00
N TYR A 188 17.73 22.99 3.29
CA TYR A 188 16.29 22.97 3.45
C TYR A 188 15.94 23.05 4.94
N VAL A 189 15.09 24.00 5.30
CA VAL A 189 14.83 24.33 6.71
C VAL A 189 13.35 24.55 7.00
N SER A 190 13.00 24.46 8.29
CA SER A 190 11.73 24.97 8.82
C SER A 190 11.96 25.81 10.08
N CYS A 191 11.08 26.76 10.35
CA CYS A 191 11.04 27.51 11.60
C CYS A 191 9.61 27.89 12.00
N LYS A 192 9.45 28.38 13.24
CA LYS A 192 8.23 29.04 13.70
C LYS A 192 8.26 30.52 13.34
N LEU A 193 7.34 30.96 12.50
CA LEU A 193 7.18 32.35 12.12
C LEU A 193 6.65 33.20 13.27
N HIS A 194 6.95 34.49 13.17
CA HIS A 194 6.41 35.57 13.99
C HIS A 194 5.95 36.72 13.09
N GLN A 195 5.23 37.69 13.65
CA GLN A 195 4.63 38.81 12.91
C GLN A 195 5.64 39.61 12.05
N GLY A 196 6.90 39.68 12.45
CA GLY A 196 7.95 40.35 11.68
C GLY A 196 8.13 39.85 10.25
N TRP A 197 7.72 38.61 9.95
CA TRP A 197 7.77 38.04 8.59
C TRP A 197 6.77 38.67 7.62
N SER A 198 5.61 39.14 8.10
CA SER A 198 4.63 39.86 7.27
C SER A 198 4.96 41.36 7.14
N GLU A 199 5.86 41.86 7.97
CA GLU A 199 6.30 43.27 8.00
C GLU A 199 7.58 43.52 7.17
N VAL A 200 8.16 42.46 6.58
CA VAL A 200 9.34 42.58 5.72
C VAL A 200 9.00 43.50 4.54
N PRO A 201 9.75 44.61 4.33
CA PRO A 201 9.43 45.56 3.28
C PRO A 201 9.48 44.92 1.90
N THR A 202 8.43 45.12 1.11
CA THR A 202 8.41 44.76 -0.31
C THR A 202 9.19 45.81 -1.11
N SER A 203 10.23 45.40 -1.83
CA SER A 203 11.02 46.31 -2.65
C SER A 203 10.69 46.19 -4.13
N LYS A 204 10.44 47.33 -4.80
CA LYS A 204 10.34 47.42 -6.27
C LYS A 204 11.70 47.45 -6.98
N ALA A 205 12.81 47.34 -6.24
CA ALA A 205 14.13 47.35 -6.84
C ALA A 205 14.32 46.14 -7.77
N SER A 206 14.77 46.40 -9.00
CA SER A 206 14.85 45.39 -10.07
C SER A 206 16.02 44.40 -9.94
N SER A 207 16.96 44.66 -9.04
CA SER A 207 18.09 43.77 -8.75
C SER A 207 18.82 44.20 -7.48
N PHE A 208 19.58 43.27 -6.89
CA PHE A 208 20.60 43.55 -5.88
C PHE A 208 21.94 42.96 -6.30
N SER A 209 23.02 43.53 -5.77
CA SER A 209 24.40 43.18 -6.11
C SER A 209 25.21 42.71 -4.90
N LYS A 210 24.70 42.92 -3.69
CA LYS A 210 25.33 42.48 -2.45
C LYS A 210 24.28 42.05 -1.41
N LEU A 211 24.65 41.13 -0.51
CA LEU A 211 23.73 40.58 0.49
C LEU A 211 23.31 41.61 1.53
N GLU A 212 24.13 42.62 1.81
CA GLU A 212 23.82 43.66 2.81
C GLU A 212 22.66 44.58 2.35
N GLN A 213 22.23 44.46 1.10
CA GLN A 213 21.05 45.16 0.58
C GLN A 213 19.74 44.43 0.92
N LEU A 214 19.81 43.18 1.36
CA LEU A 214 18.64 42.39 1.72
C LEU A 214 18.01 42.93 3.02
N PRO A 215 16.68 43.04 3.09
CA PRO A 215 16.02 43.42 4.33
C PRO A 215 16.22 42.34 5.39
N VAL A 216 16.43 42.75 6.64
CA VAL A 216 16.47 41.87 7.80
C VAL A 216 15.05 41.69 8.33
N VAL A 217 14.66 40.46 8.65
CA VAL A 217 13.39 40.16 9.30
C VAL A 217 13.46 40.69 10.74
N ASN A 218 12.61 41.64 11.08
CA ASN A 218 12.57 42.20 12.43
C ASN A 218 11.95 41.18 13.39
N PHE A 219 12.67 40.82 14.44
CA PHE A 219 12.17 39.87 15.42
C PHE A 219 10.89 40.38 16.11
N SER A 220 9.93 39.48 16.33
CA SER A 220 8.73 39.75 17.11
C SER A 220 8.41 38.56 18.01
N GLU A 221 7.95 38.84 19.23
CA GLU A 221 7.50 37.80 20.17
C GLU A 221 6.14 37.21 19.78
N VAL A 222 5.38 37.89 18.90
CA VAL A 222 4.06 37.44 18.44
C VAL A 222 4.23 36.30 17.44
N LYS A 223 4.08 35.07 17.92
CA LYS A 223 4.17 33.84 17.11
C LYS A 223 2.99 33.71 16.14
N ALA A 224 3.25 33.15 14.96
CA ALA A 224 2.26 32.93 13.91
C ALA A 224 2.02 31.44 13.62
N GLY A 225 2.99 30.74 13.03
CA GLY A 225 2.85 29.34 12.62
C GLY A 225 4.13 28.74 12.04
N GLY A 226 4.11 27.46 11.64
CA GLY A 226 5.28 26.79 11.09
C GLY A 226 5.45 27.02 9.59
N HIS A 227 6.68 27.31 9.15
CA HIS A 227 7.00 27.55 7.75
C HIS A 227 8.29 26.87 7.32
N ALA A 228 8.33 26.41 6.08
CA ALA A 228 9.49 25.75 5.48
C ALA A 228 9.98 26.50 4.24
N PHE A 229 11.30 26.65 4.12
CA PHE A 229 11.95 27.48 3.10
C PHE A 229 13.40 27.04 2.86
N ALA A 230 14.10 27.75 1.97
CA ALA A 230 15.49 27.48 1.65
C ALA A 230 16.41 28.55 2.25
N LEU A 231 17.58 28.14 2.76
CA LEU A 231 18.70 29.04 3.04
C LEU A 231 19.78 28.82 1.97
N LEU A 232 20.14 29.88 1.26
CA LEU A 232 21.09 29.82 0.12
C LEU A 232 22.43 30.50 0.41
N GLY A 233 22.55 31.12 1.57
CA GLY A 233 23.68 31.97 1.90
C GLY A 233 23.68 32.41 3.35
N TYR A 234 24.71 33.16 3.72
CA TYR A 234 24.86 33.75 5.03
C TYR A 234 25.75 35.00 4.97
N THR A 235 25.64 35.85 5.99
CA THR A 235 26.49 37.02 6.24
C THR A 235 27.04 36.97 7.67
N ASP A 236 27.70 38.03 8.12
CA ASP A 236 28.05 38.20 9.53
C ASP A 236 26.82 38.43 10.44
N GLN A 237 25.67 38.81 9.87
CA GLN A 237 24.44 39.08 10.62
C GLN A 237 23.46 37.90 10.69
N GLY A 238 23.40 37.06 9.66
CA GLY A 238 22.38 36.02 9.58
C GLY A 238 22.38 35.18 8.30
N PHE A 239 21.36 34.34 8.15
CA PHE A 239 21.17 33.51 6.97
C PHE A 239 20.35 34.21 5.89
N VAL A 240 20.68 33.96 4.62
CA VAL A 240 19.94 34.44 3.45
C VAL A 240 18.80 33.48 3.14
N VAL A 241 17.57 33.95 3.34
CA VAL A 241 16.33 33.22 3.10
C VAL A 241 15.89 33.39 1.65
N GLN A 242 15.58 32.30 0.95
CA GLN A 242 14.67 32.33 -0.20
C GLN A 242 13.28 31.87 0.26
N ASN A 243 12.30 32.75 0.20
CA ASN A 243 10.92 32.44 0.58
C ASN A 243 10.09 31.99 -0.65
N SER A 244 8.85 31.54 -0.39
CA SER A 244 7.89 31.03 -1.38
C SER A 244 6.62 31.88 -1.48
N TRP A 245 6.72 33.17 -1.17
CA TRP A 245 5.60 34.13 -1.21
C TRP A 245 5.68 35.08 -2.42
N GLY A 246 6.36 34.64 -3.47
CA GLY A 246 6.60 35.43 -4.68
C GLY A 246 7.77 36.41 -4.56
N ALA A 247 8.13 37.00 -5.71
CA ALA A 247 9.29 37.89 -5.82
C ALA A 247 9.08 39.26 -5.14
N ASP A 248 7.84 39.64 -4.83
CA ASP A 248 7.55 40.91 -4.19
C ASP A 248 7.85 40.90 -2.68
N TRP A 249 7.92 39.72 -2.05
CA TRP A 249 8.30 39.62 -0.65
C TRP A 249 9.78 39.91 -0.45
N GLY A 250 10.12 40.77 0.50
CA GLY A 250 11.49 41.22 0.72
C GLY A 250 12.09 41.89 -0.52
N LEU A 251 13.30 41.47 -0.87
CA LEU A 251 13.98 41.91 -2.08
C LEU A 251 14.11 40.74 -3.07
N GLN A 252 13.23 40.69 -4.07
CA GLN A 252 13.15 39.60 -5.06
C GLN A 252 12.90 38.21 -4.44
N GLY A 253 12.12 38.14 -3.35
CA GLY A 253 11.84 36.90 -2.60
C GLY A 253 12.89 36.56 -1.54
N PHE A 254 13.86 37.44 -1.31
CA PHE A 254 14.96 37.24 -0.35
C PHE A 254 14.91 38.20 0.84
N ALA A 255 15.38 37.70 1.99
CA ALA A 255 15.59 38.46 3.22
C ALA A 255 16.71 37.81 4.05
N ILE A 256 17.10 38.47 5.14
CA ILE A 256 18.02 37.93 6.15
C ILE A 256 17.24 37.59 7.41
N ILE A 257 17.38 36.35 7.90
CA ILE A 257 17.01 35.97 9.26
C ILE A 257 18.26 36.02 10.13
N THR A 258 18.21 36.73 11.26
CA THR A 258 19.36 36.85 12.16
C THR A 258 19.68 35.52 12.84
N TYR A 259 20.92 35.35 13.28
CA TYR A 259 21.30 34.13 14.01
C TYR A 259 20.54 33.96 15.32
N ASP A 260 20.29 35.04 16.05
CA ASP A 260 19.51 35.00 17.30
C ASP A 260 18.07 34.56 17.03
N ASP A 261 17.43 35.11 15.99
CA ASP A 261 16.08 34.71 15.59
C ASP A 261 16.05 33.22 15.20
N TRP A 262 17.01 32.76 14.38
CA TRP A 262 17.12 31.36 14.01
C TRP A 262 17.30 30.43 15.21
N LEU A 263 18.17 30.78 16.18
CA LEU A 263 18.41 29.94 17.37
C LEU A 263 17.14 29.78 18.22
N VAL A 264 16.30 30.82 18.27
CA VAL A 264 15.02 30.80 19.00
C VAL A 264 13.94 30.04 18.23
N ASN A 265 13.81 30.26 16.93
CA ASN A 265 12.64 29.86 16.15
C ASN A 265 12.87 28.69 15.18
N GLY A 266 14.12 28.37 14.81
CA GLY A 266 14.47 27.29 13.90
C GLY A 266 14.03 25.92 14.42
N THR A 267 13.44 25.08 13.57
CA THR A 267 12.90 23.77 13.96
C THR A 267 13.63 22.61 13.31
N ASP A 268 13.87 22.65 12.00
CA ASP A 268 14.61 21.61 11.29
C ASP A 268 15.61 22.21 10.30
N ALA A 269 16.74 21.52 10.12
CA ALA A 269 17.74 21.86 9.12
C ALA A 269 18.28 20.59 8.45
N TRP A 270 18.25 20.59 7.12
CA TRP A 270 18.62 19.45 6.29
C TRP A 270 19.53 19.89 5.14
N THR A 271 20.59 19.13 4.93
CA THR A 271 21.41 19.23 3.72
C THR A 271 21.17 18.03 2.82
N VAL A 272 21.33 18.23 1.52
CA VAL A 272 21.05 17.25 0.48
C VAL A 272 22.17 17.21 -0.54
N SER A 273 22.40 16.06 -1.16
CA SER A 273 23.27 15.95 -2.32
C SER A 273 22.52 15.35 -3.48
N LEU A 274 22.71 15.92 -4.67
CA LEU A 274 21.98 15.56 -5.87
C LEU A 274 22.41 14.17 -6.37
N GLY A 275 21.44 13.36 -6.76
CA GLY A 275 21.71 12.09 -7.45
C GLY A 275 22.24 12.33 -8.87
N VAL A 276 22.91 11.31 -9.41
CA VAL A 276 23.25 11.27 -10.83
C VAL A 276 21.98 10.95 -11.63
N PRO A 277 21.68 11.69 -12.72
CA PRO A 277 20.55 11.36 -13.59
C PRO A 277 20.72 9.93 -14.13
N VAL A 278 19.81 9.03 -13.76
CA VAL A 278 19.86 7.64 -14.25
C VAL A 278 19.30 7.64 -15.67
N ARG A 279 20.17 7.43 -16.67
CA ARG A 279 19.72 7.11 -18.03
C ARG A 279 18.98 5.77 -17.95
N TYR A 280 17.78 5.73 -18.51
CA TYR A 280 16.87 4.61 -18.42
C TYR A 280 17.57 3.28 -18.73
N VAL A 281 17.48 2.35 -17.77
CA VAL A 281 17.73 0.93 -18.00
C VAL A 281 16.36 0.27 -17.95
N ASP A 282 15.94 -0.38 -19.03
CA ASP A 282 14.64 -1.06 -19.13
C ASP A 282 14.30 -1.80 -17.83
N ALA A 283 13.03 -1.71 -17.39
CA ALA A 283 12.54 -2.44 -16.21
C ALA A 283 12.81 -3.95 -16.30
N VAL A 284 12.89 -4.49 -17.52
CA VAL A 284 13.27 -5.87 -17.85
C VAL A 284 14.73 -6.18 -17.50
N ASN A 285 15.63 -5.20 -17.62
CA ASN A 285 17.05 -5.35 -17.26
C ASN A 285 17.28 -5.16 -15.76
N ARG A 286 16.45 -4.36 -15.06
CA ARG A 286 16.49 -4.25 -13.59
C ARG A 286 16.13 -5.57 -12.88
N THR A 287 15.05 -6.23 -13.31
CA THR A 287 14.65 -7.54 -12.77
C THR A 287 15.68 -8.63 -13.06
N ARG A 288 16.42 -8.53 -14.16
CA ARG A 288 17.54 -9.44 -14.48
C ARG A 288 18.76 -9.23 -13.58
N ALA A 289 19.10 -7.98 -13.27
CA ALA A 289 20.19 -7.64 -12.34
C ALA A 289 19.84 -7.99 -10.88
N GLU A 290 18.59 -7.76 -10.46
CA GLU A 290 18.09 -8.15 -9.13
C GLU A 290 18.03 -9.68 -8.95
N LYS A 291 17.69 -10.45 -10.01
CA LYS A 291 17.74 -11.92 -9.98
C LYS A 291 19.17 -12.49 -10.01
N GLN A 292 20.17 -11.74 -10.45
CA GLN A 292 21.58 -12.17 -10.47
C GLN A 292 22.34 -11.84 -9.18
N LEU A 293 21.79 -10.98 -8.31
CA LEU A 293 22.31 -10.74 -6.98
C LEU A 293 21.79 -11.83 -6.02
N SER A 294 22.66 -12.79 -5.70
CA SER A 294 22.40 -13.90 -4.77
C SER A 294 21.85 -13.44 -3.41
N PRO A 295 20.96 -14.24 -2.77
CA PRO A 295 20.30 -13.89 -1.49
C PRO A 295 21.19 -14.14 -0.27
N GLN A 296 22.45 -13.67 -0.28
CA GLN A 296 23.43 -13.98 0.78
C GLN A 296 23.99 -12.77 1.52
N ALA A 297 23.35 -11.62 1.46
CA ALA A 297 23.68 -10.52 2.35
C ALA A 297 22.40 -9.91 2.93
N ASN A 298 22.31 -9.89 4.27
CA ASN A 298 21.37 -9.09 5.06
C ASN A 298 21.64 -7.60 4.83
N ILE A 299 21.42 -7.12 3.60
CA ILE A 299 21.43 -5.70 3.27
C ILE A 299 19.96 -5.29 3.27
N PRO A 300 19.52 -4.46 4.23
CA PRO A 300 18.14 -3.99 4.23
C PRO A 300 17.87 -3.25 2.90
N PRO A 301 16.72 -3.46 2.25
CA PRO A 301 16.41 -2.88 0.95
C PRO A 301 16.12 -1.38 1.11
N VAL A 302 17.17 -0.57 1.26
CA VAL A 302 17.09 0.87 1.52
C VAL A 302 17.93 1.64 0.50
N ALA A 303 17.60 1.53 -0.80
CA ALA A 303 18.03 2.47 -1.86
C ALA A 303 17.49 2.13 -3.27
N ALA A 304 16.40 1.37 -3.40
CA ALA A 304 15.80 1.18 -4.73
C ALA A 304 14.82 2.34 -4.99
N PHE A 305 15.11 3.15 -6.02
CA PHE A 305 14.17 4.12 -6.59
C PHE A 305 12.83 3.44 -6.84
N LYS A 306 11.78 3.83 -6.11
CA LYS A 306 10.41 3.32 -6.28
C LYS A 306 9.57 4.33 -7.07
N ALA A 307 10.03 4.74 -8.25
CA ALA A 307 9.07 5.15 -9.27
C ALA A 307 8.38 3.84 -9.72
N SER A 308 7.06 3.72 -9.77
CA SER A 308 6.21 4.66 -10.51
C SER A 308 4.77 4.64 -9.95
N GLY A 309 4.17 5.82 -9.80
CA GLY A 309 2.79 5.96 -9.33
C GLY A 309 1.74 5.54 -10.35
N SER A 310 2.02 5.67 -11.66
CA SER A 310 1.04 5.34 -12.69
C SER A 310 1.44 4.15 -13.55
N ALA A 311 0.52 3.20 -13.62
CA ALA A 311 0.31 2.41 -14.81
C ALA A 311 -1.18 2.13 -14.94
N LEU A 312 -1.93 3.02 -15.62
CA LEU A 312 -3.04 2.49 -16.42
C LEU A 312 -2.44 1.41 -17.32
N LEU A 313 -3.10 0.24 -17.40
CA LEU A 313 -2.72 -0.83 -18.33
C LEU A 313 -2.35 -0.18 -19.67
N PRO A 314 -1.09 -0.31 -20.14
CA PRO A 314 -0.59 0.51 -21.23
C PRO A 314 -1.52 0.40 -22.44
N SER A 315 -1.85 1.57 -22.98
CA SER A 315 -2.54 1.75 -24.25
C SER A 315 -1.69 1.09 -25.34
N GLY A 316 -1.87 -0.21 -25.56
CA GLY A 316 -1.01 -0.98 -26.46
C GLY A 316 -0.57 -2.35 -25.96
N ALA A 317 -0.98 -2.80 -24.77
CA ALA A 317 -1.02 -4.23 -24.47
C ALA A 317 -2.13 -4.88 -25.32
N HIS A 318 -1.88 -4.98 -26.63
CA HIS A 318 -2.63 -5.90 -27.46
C HIS A 318 -2.53 -7.28 -26.82
N PRO A 319 -3.64 -8.04 -26.70
CA PRO A 319 -3.56 -9.48 -26.54
C PRO A 319 -3.05 -10.05 -27.86
N ALA A 320 -1.78 -9.81 -28.18
CA ALA A 320 -1.08 -10.56 -29.20
C ALA A 320 -0.82 -11.93 -28.57
N GLY A 321 -1.75 -12.84 -28.84
CA GLY A 321 -1.72 -14.19 -28.30
C GLY A 321 -0.40 -14.89 -28.58
N LYS A 322 0.19 -15.47 -27.52
CA LYS A 322 0.90 -16.75 -27.47
C LYS A 322 1.37 -17.05 -26.03
N PRO A 323 1.69 -18.31 -25.70
CA PRO A 323 2.05 -18.78 -24.36
C PRO A 323 3.24 -18.02 -23.75
N GLY A 324 3.17 -17.66 -22.46
CA GLY A 324 4.22 -16.92 -21.75
C GLY A 324 3.93 -15.43 -21.57
N GLN A 325 2.73 -15.10 -21.09
CA GLN A 325 2.28 -13.72 -20.86
C GLN A 325 3.26 -12.98 -19.94
N ALA A 326 3.70 -11.78 -20.32
CA ALA A 326 4.63 -11.01 -19.51
C ALA A 326 3.98 -10.65 -18.16
N VAL A 327 4.68 -10.98 -17.06
CA VAL A 327 4.30 -10.59 -15.69
C VAL A 327 4.13 -9.07 -15.63
N LEU A 328 3.07 -8.61 -14.97
CA LEU A 328 2.85 -7.16 -14.80
C LEU A 328 3.99 -6.53 -14.01
N SER A 329 4.27 -5.25 -14.24
CA SER A 329 5.08 -4.49 -13.28
C SER A 329 4.34 -4.34 -11.95
N MET A 330 5.07 -4.05 -10.88
CA MET A 330 4.46 -3.81 -9.57
C MET A 330 3.46 -2.64 -9.60
N ASP A 331 3.76 -1.60 -10.40
CA ASP A 331 2.89 -0.43 -10.56
C ASP A 331 1.58 -0.80 -11.28
N GLN A 332 1.66 -1.66 -12.29
CA GLN A 332 0.48 -2.23 -12.95
C GLN A 332 -0.32 -3.12 -11.98
N ALA A 333 0.34 -3.88 -11.11
CA ALA A 333 -0.35 -4.65 -10.07
C ALA A 333 -1.06 -3.73 -9.06
N TYR A 334 -0.45 -2.62 -8.62
CA TYR A 334 -1.11 -1.63 -7.77
C TYR A 334 -2.33 -0.99 -8.45
N SER A 335 -2.28 -0.76 -9.76
CA SER A 335 -3.42 -0.19 -10.51
C SER A 335 -4.68 -1.07 -10.52
N LEU A 336 -4.55 -2.34 -10.16
CA LEU A 336 -5.62 -3.31 -10.04
C LEU A 336 -5.96 -3.64 -8.59
N THR A 337 -5.37 -2.94 -7.62
CA THR A 337 -5.41 -3.34 -6.20
C THR A 337 -5.98 -2.24 -5.30
N VAL A 338 -6.92 -2.61 -4.43
CA VAL A 338 -7.33 -1.82 -3.28
C VAL A 338 -6.57 -2.31 -2.05
N VAL A 339 -5.78 -1.42 -1.44
CA VAL A 339 -4.97 -1.74 -0.26
C VAL A 339 -5.64 -1.20 1.00
N MET A 340 -5.81 -2.05 2.01
CA MET A 340 -6.41 -1.70 3.30
C MET A 340 -5.41 -1.84 4.45
N GLY A 341 -5.52 -1.00 5.47
CA GLY A 341 -4.73 -1.08 6.69
C GLY A 341 -5.25 -2.10 7.70
N ASN A 342 -4.52 -2.23 8.81
CA ASN A 342 -4.87 -3.07 9.95
C ASN A 342 -6.07 -2.55 10.76
N ASP A 343 -6.76 -1.52 10.30
CA ASP A 343 -7.99 -0.96 10.87
C ASP A 343 -9.15 -1.03 9.86
N GLY A 344 -8.92 -1.62 8.68
CA GLY A 344 -9.88 -1.61 7.57
C GLY A 344 -9.94 -0.28 6.81
N GLY A 345 -9.14 0.72 7.19
CA GLY A 345 -9.02 1.99 6.46
C GLY A 345 -8.30 1.82 5.12
N LEU A 346 -8.67 2.61 4.12
CA LEU A 346 -7.99 2.60 2.82
C LEU A 346 -6.60 3.21 2.91
N ILE A 347 -5.67 2.66 2.13
CA ILE A 347 -4.32 3.18 2.02
C ILE A 347 -4.06 3.63 0.59
N GLN A 348 -3.73 4.90 0.43
CA GLN A 348 -3.33 5.44 -0.86
C GLN A 348 -1.98 4.84 -1.31
N ARG A 349 -1.97 4.32 -2.54
CA ARG A 349 -0.77 3.80 -3.23
C ARG A 349 -0.56 4.42 -4.60
N LEU A 350 -1.62 4.85 -5.26
CA LEU A 350 -1.54 5.59 -6.51
C LEU A 350 -1.21 7.06 -6.19
N LEU A 351 -0.19 7.59 -6.86
CA LEU A 351 0.34 8.93 -6.59
C LEU A 351 -0.40 10.00 -7.40
N GLU A 352 -1.01 9.61 -8.50
CA GLU A 352 -1.71 10.50 -9.42
C GLU A 352 -3.17 10.75 -9.05
N VAL A 353 -3.57 10.42 -7.82
CA VAL A 353 -4.91 10.65 -7.27
C VAL A 353 -4.81 11.47 -5.99
N ALA A 354 -5.89 12.16 -5.64
CA ALA A 354 -5.90 13.06 -4.50
C ALA A 354 -5.70 12.34 -3.17
N ASP A 355 -6.40 11.22 -2.99
CA ASP A 355 -6.52 10.52 -1.72
C ASP A 355 -6.82 9.02 -1.89
N ALA A 356 -7.06 8.34 -0.77
CA ALA A 356 -7.38 6.92 -0.73
C ALA A 356 -8.76 6.58 -1.33
N SER A 357 -9.76 7.48 -1.24
CA SER A 357 -11.09 7.29 -1.85
C SER A 357 -11.01 7.41 -3.37
N ALA A 358 -10.25 8.38 -3.87
CA ALA A 358 -9.94 8.55 -5.28
C ALA A 358 -9.14 7.37 -5.85
N THR A 359 -8.33 6.69 -5.02
CA THR A 359 -7.69 5.41 -5.39
C THR A 359 -8.75 4.35 -5.72
N VAL A 360 -9.73 4.14 -4.83
CA VAL A 360 -10.79 3.15 -5.06
C VAL A 360 -11.65 3.52 -6.26
N GLU A 361 -11.99 4.79 -6.43
CA GLU A 361 -12.73 5.26 -7.61
C GLU A 361 -11.95 4.98 -8.91
N LYS A 362 -10.65 5.25 -8.91
CA LYS A 362 -9.80 4.95 -10.08
C LYS A 362 -9.77 3.46 -10.39
N VAL A 363 -9.55 2.61 -9.38
CA VAL A 363 -9.41 1.16 -9.54
C VAL A 363 -10.75 0.48 -9.87
N LEU A 364 -11.87 0.92 -9.29
CA LEU A 364 -13.18 0.27 -9.45
C LEU A 364 -14.10 0.90 -10.48
N VAL A 365 -13.92 2.19 -10.81
CA VAL A 365 -14.85 2.88 -11.72
C VAL A 365 -14.13 3.27 -13.00
N GLN A 366 -13.13 4.13 -12.89
CA GLN A 366 -12.51 4.77 -14.06
C GLN A 366 -11.73 3.76 -14.92
N ALA A 367 -10.87 2.95 -14.30
CA ALA A 367 -10.03 2.00 -15.03
C ALA A 367 -10.84 0.85 -15.68
N PRO A 368 -11.81 0.20 -15.01
CA PRO A 368 -12.66 -0.81 -15.65
C PRO A 368 -13.51 -0.26 -16.80
N GLN A 369 -14.03 0.97 -16.67
CA GLN A 369 -14.76 1.63 -17.76
C GLN A 369 -13.86 1.94 -18.96
N ALA A 370 -12.66 2.47 -18.71
CA ALA A 370 -11.68 2.74 -19.76
C ALA A 370 -11.28 1.44 -20.48
N TRP A 371 -11.05 0.37 -19.71
CA TRP A 371 -10.76 -0.96 -20.24
C TRP A 371 -11.92 -1.50 -21.09
N LEU A 372 -13.17 -1.40 -20.62
CA LEU A 372 -14.35 -1.85 -21.37
C LEU A 372 -14.51 -1.10 -22.71
N LYS A 373 -14.28 0.23 -22.73
CA LYS A 373 -14.34 1.04 -23.96
C LYS A 373 -13.30 0.59 -24.99
N GLN A 374 -12.10 0.21 -24.55
CA GLN A 374 -11.04 -0.30 -25.42
C GLN A 374 -11.33 -1.72 -25.93
N HIS A 375 -12.06 -2.52 -25.14
CA HIS A 375 -12.44 -3.89 -25.48
C HIS A 375 -13.88 -3.94 -26.01
N SER A 376 -14.13 -3.20 -27.11
CA SER A 376 -15.47 -2.99 -27.70
C SER A 376 -16.25 -4.26 -28.08
N LYS A 377 -15.59 -5.42 -28.13
CA LYS A 377 -16.23 -6.74 -28.26
C LYS A 377 -17.07 -7.11 -27.03
N ASN A 378 -16.71 -6.61 -25.85
CA ASN A 378 -17.40 -6.90 -24.58
C ASN A 378 -18.56 -5.93 -24.38
N LYS A 379 -19.78 -6.46 -24.40
CA LYS A 379 -21.01 -5.68 -24.14
C LYS A 379 -21.38 -5.59 -22.66
N VAL A 380 -20.73 -6.39 -21.81
CA VAL A 380 -20.94 -6.50 -20.36
C VAL A 380 -19.56 -6.57 -19.70
N LEU A 381 -19.36 -5.79 -18.64
CA LEU A 381 -18.15 -5.83 -17.83
C LEU A 381 -18.24 -6.98 -16.82
N LYS A 382 -17.39 -7.99 -16.96
CA LYS A 382 -17.17 -9.03 -15.95
C LYS A 382 -16.07 -8.57 -15.00
N LEU A 383 -16.46 -8.17 -13.79
CA LEU A 383 -15.55 -7.66 -12.77
C LEU A 383 -15.32 -8.74 -11.70
N ALA A 384 -14.09 -9.21 -11.56
CA ALA A 384 -13.71 -10.18 -10.53
C ALA A 384 -13.03 -9.50 -9.34
N LEU A 385 -13.68 -9.50 -8.18
CA LEU A 385 -13.13 -9.05 -6.92
C LEU A 385 -12.44 -10.20 -6.22
N TYR A 386 -11.13 -10.13 -6.09
CA TYR A 386 -10.29 -11.17 -5.52
C TYR A 386 -9.73 -10.73 -4.17
N ALA A 387 -10.19 -11.35 -3.08
CA ALA A 387 -9.67 -11.13 -1.73
C ALA A 387 -8.64 -12.22 -1.38
N HIS A 388 -7.38 -11.81 -1.25
CA HIS A 388 -6.30 -12.71 -0.85
C HIS A 388 -6.37 -13.09 0.64
N GLY A 389 -5.68 -14.17 1.01
CA GLY A 389 -5.48 -14.55 2.41
C GLY A 389 -4.60 -13.53 3.15
N GLY A 390 -5.01 -13.12 4.36
CA GLY A 390 -4.35 -12.09 5.18
C GLY A 390 -2.99 -12.48 5.79
N LEU A 391 -2.33 -13.52 5.27
CA LEU A 391 -1.09 -14.07 5.83
C LEU A 391 0.16 -13.59 5.09
N HIS A 392 0.00 -12.88 3.98
CA HIS A 392 1.12 -12.43 3.16
C HIS A 392 1.36 -10.93 3.33
N SER A 393 2.62 -10.52 3.19
CA SER A 393 2.96 -9.11 3.11
C SER A 393 2.33 -8.48 1.85
N GLU A 394 2.14 -7.16 1.88
CA GLU A 394 1.69 -6.39 0.72
C GLU A 394 2.55 -6.67 -0.53
N ALA A 395 3.88 -6.80 -0.35
CA ALA A 395 4.82 -7.07 -1.44
C ALA A 395 4.63 -8.46 -2.05
N GLU A 396 4.43 -9.50 -1.23
CA GLU A 396 4.19 -10.86 -1.71
C GLU A 396 2.83 -10.98 -2.43
N SER A 397 1.80 -10.29 -1.91
CA SER A 397 0.50 -10.21 -2.58
C SER A 397 0.62 -9.57 -3.97
N LEU A 398 1.42 -8.52 -4.12
CA LEU A 398 1.59 -7.86 -5.41
C LEU A 398 2.38 -8.68 -6.43
N LYS A 399 3.41 -9.45 -6.00
CA LYS A 399 4.10 -10.39 -6.90
C LYS A 399 3.12 -11.43 -7.46
N ARG A 400 2.26 -11.95 -6.60
CA ARG A 400 1.20 -12.88 -6.99
C ARG A 400 0.21 -12.24 -7.98
N ILE A 401 -0.26 -11.04 -7.67
CA ILE A 401 -1.16 -10.27 -8.55
C ILE A 401 -0.52 -10.06 -9.91
N ALA A 402 0.77 -9.72 -9.95
CA ALA A 402 1.49 -9.48 -11.18
C ALA A 402 1.57 -10.72 -12.10
N ALA A 403 1.64 -11.92 -11.51
CA ALA A 403 1.58 -13.19 -12.24
C ALA A 403 0.16 -13.60 -12.64
N MET A 404 -0.82 -13.39 -11.76
CA MET A 404 -2.20 -13.89 -11.93
C MET A 404 -3.09 -12.99 -12.80
N ALA A 405 -3.01 -11.67 -12.63
CA ALA A 405 -3.89 -10.71 -13.31
C ALA A 405 -3.88 -10.80 -14.86
N PRO A 406 -2.74 -11.08 -15.53
CA PRO A 406 -2.71 -11.26 -16.98
C PRO A 406 -3.69 -12.35 -17.48
N SER A 407 -3.85 -13.45 -16.72
CA SER A 407 -4.75 -14.55 -17.09
C SER A 407 -6.23 -14.13 -17.08
N PHE A 408 -6.62 -13.28 -16.14
CA PHE A 408 -7.98 -12.73 -16.08
C PHE A 408 -8.24 -11.80 -17.27
N LEU A 409 -7.32 -10.85 -17.50
CA LEU A 409 -7.44 -9.86 -18.57
C LEU A 409 -7.48 -10.51 -19.96
N ALA A 410 -6.66 -11.54 -20.20
CA ALA A 410 -6.65 -12.28 -21.46
C ALA A 410 -7.96 -13.02 -21.74
N ASN A 411 -8.69 -13.41 -20.69
CA ASN A 411 -9.97 -14.08 -20.78
C ASN A 411 -11.16 -13.10 -20.75
N GLY A 412 -10.92 -11.79 -20.87
CA GLY A 412 -11.98 -10.79 -20.91
C GLY A 412 -12.66 -10.54 -19.56
N ILE A 413 -11.97 -10.85 -18.46
CA ILE A 413 -12.41 -10.59 -17.09
C ILE A 413 -11.51 -9.49 -16.52
N TYR A 414 -12.09 -8.44 -15.96
CA TYR A 414 -11.33 -7.38 -15.32
C TYR A 414 -11.12 -7.73 -13.84
N PRO A 415 -9.89 -8.04 -13.39
CA PRO A 415 -9.65 -8.37 -12.00
C PRO A 415 -9.41 -7.11 -11.18
N VAL A 416 -9.90 -7.13 -9.95
CA VAL A 416 -9.59 -6.16 -8.89
C VAL A 416 -9.22 -6.97 -7.66
N PHE A 417 -8.06 -6.66 -7.09
CA PHE A 417 -7.54 -7.34 -5.92
C PHE A 417 -7.75 -6.53 -4.65
N ILE A 418 -8.01 -7.23 -3.56
CA ILE A 418 -8.13 -6.66 -2.21
C ILE A 418 -6.95 -7.21 -1.40
N THR A 419 -6.08 -6.31 -0.95
CA THR A 419 -4.84 -6.64 -0.22
C THR A 419 -4.79 -5.89 1.11
N TRP A 420 -4.29 -6.55 2.14
CA TRP A 420 -4.11 -5.98 3.47
C TRP A 420 -2.64 -5.58 3.69
N LYS A 421 -2.39 -4.37 4.18
CA LYS A 421 -1.09 -3.91 4.65
C LYS A 421 -0.88 -4.43 6.06
N THR A 422 -0.40 -5.67 6.15
CA THR A 422 0.03 -6.27 7.40
C THR A 422 1.33 -5.62 7.88
N GLY A 423 1.24 -4.52 8.63
CA GLY A 423 2.36 -3.98 9.40
C GLY A 423 2.39 -4.64 10.77
N LEU A 424 3.48 -5.32 11.14
CA LEU A 424 3.74 -6.08 12.38
C LEU A 424 3.49 -7.61 12.36
N THR A 425 3.24 -8.24 11.22
CA THR A 425 3.22 -9.71 11.15
C THR A 425 4.20 -10.21 10.10
N GLU A 426 5.41 -10.51 10.56
CA GLU A 426 6.06 -11.74 10.11
C GLU A 426 5.01 -12.85 10.21
N THR A 427 4.88 -13.65 9.16
CA THR A 427 3.77 -14.59 8.91
C THR A 427 3.37 -15.30 10.22
N MET A 428 2.08 -15.59 10.47
CA MET A 428 1.67 -16.33 11.68
C MET A 428 2.49 -17.63 11.89
N GLY A 429 3.01 -18.21 10.79
CA GLY A 429 3.97 -19.31 10.83
C GLY A 429 5.43 -18.92 11.08
N ASP A 430 5.89 -17.72 10.73
CA ASP A 430 7.22 -17.18 11.10
C ASP A 430 7.29 -16.88 12.61
N VAL A 431 6.26 -16.24 13.18
CA VAL A 431 6.16 -16.01 14.63
C VAL A 431 6.12 -17.33 15.41
N LEU A 432 5.36 -18.31 14.90
CA LEU A 432 5.30 -19.65 15.49
C LEU A 432 6.66 -20.35 15.37
N LYS A 433 7.33 -20.25 14.21
CA LYS A 433 8.64 -20.86 13.95
C LYS A 433 9.72 -20.29 14.87
N ASP A 434 9.82 -18.98 14.98
CA ASP A 434 10.88 -18.32 15.75
C ASP A 434 10.69 -18.52 17.25
N LYS A 435 9.48 -18.36 17.78
CA LYS A 435 9.23 -18.55 19.22
C LYS A 435 9.21 -20.01 19.66
N LEU A 436 8.79 -20.94 18.81
CA LEU A 436 8.92 -22.37 19.11
C LEU A 436 10.38 -22.80 19.06
N ARG A 437 11.15 -22.31 18.09
CA ARG A 437 12.60 -22.53 18.05
C ARG A 437 13.26 -22.03 19.34
N ASP A 438 12.93 -20.81 19.79
CA ASP A 438 13.45 -20.25 21.03
C ASP A 438 13.08 -21.10 22.26
N TYR A 439 11.83 -21.57 22.35
CA TYR A 439 11.38 -22.46 23.42
C TYR A 439 12.11 -23.83 23.41
N LEU A 440 12.28 -24.42 22.22
CA LEU A 440 13.00 -25.69 22.03
C LEU A 440 14.50 -25.56 22.31
N THR A 441 15.09 -24.39 22.07
CA THR A 441 16.51 -24.12 22.37
C THR A 441 16.77 -23.63 23.79
N GLY A 442 15.80 -22.99 24.44
CA GLY A 442 15.91 -22.45 25.80
C GLY A 442 15.60 -23.45 26.91
N SER A 443 14.99 -24.59 26.57
CA SER A 443 14.76 -25.70 27.50
C SER A 443 15.94 -26.65 27.40
N VAL A 444 16.64 -26.90 28.52
CA VAL A 444 17.72 -27.89 28.63
C VAL A 444 17.21 -29.24 28.09
N VAL A 445 17.65 -29.63 26.89
CA VAL A 445 17.25 -30.89 26.27
C VAL A 445 18.01 -32.02 26.96
N SER A 446 17.35 -32.72 27.89
CA SER A 446 17.85 -34.00 28.40
C SER A 446 17.60 -35.09 27.34
N SER A 447 18.52 -36.04 27.24
CA SER A 447 18.45 -37.17 26.30
C SER A 447 17.18 -38.03 26.46
N ASP A 448 16.56 -38.00 27.63
CA ASP A 448 15.34 -38.75 27.95
C ASP A 448 14.08 -38.18 27.27
N TRP A 449 14.04 -36.88 26.97
CA TRP A 449 12.90 -36.25 26.31
C TRP A 449 12.80 -36.65 24.82
N LEU A 450 13.95 -36.85 24.16
CA LEU A 450 14.03 -37.24 22.74
C LEU A 450 13.60 -38.70 22.52
N GLU A 451 13.82 -39.60 23.48
CA GLU A 451 13.41 -41.01 23.39
C GLU A 451 11.91 -41.21 23.71
N GLN A 452 11.31 -40.40 24.60
CA GLN A 452 9.86 -40.42 24.84
C GLN A 452 9.02 -39.93 23.65
N LEU A 453 9.60 -39.11 22.77
CA LEU A 453 8.94 -38.62 21.55
C LEU A 453 8.75 -39.70 20.46
N LYS A 454 9.50 -40.80 20.50
CA LYS A 454 9.47 -41.80 19.40
C LYS A 454 8.29 -42.76 19.44
N ASN A 455 7.70 -43.06 20.61
CA ASN A 455 6.78 -44.19 20.72
C ASN A 455 5.30 -43.86 21.03
N THR A 456 4.93 -42.63 21.43
CA THR A 456 3.51 -42.31 21.74
C THR A 456 3.16 -40.80 21.70
N ALA A 457 3.75 -40.01 20.80
CA ALA A 457 3.83 -38.55 21.02
C ALA A 457 3.46 -37.63 19.83
N VAL A 458 2.66 -38.06 18.84
CA VAL A 458 2.22 -37.16 17.76
C VAL A 458 1.07 -36.25 18.21
N ASP A 459 -0.01 -36.82 18.76
CA ASP A 459 -1.19 -36.04 19.19
C ASP A 459 -0.91 -35.15 20.41
N VAL A 460 -0.01 -35.59 21.31
CA VAL A 460 0.41 -34.82 22.49
C VAL A 460 1.24 -33.61 22.07
N MET A 461 2.10 -33.75 21.06
CA MET A 461 2.92 -32.66 20.52
C MET A 461 2.05 -31.64 19.79
N ASP A 462 1.12 -32.08 18.93
CA ASP A 462 0.16 -31.19 18.27
C ASP A 462 -0.67 -30.40 19.29
N ARG A 463 -1.18 -31.06 20.34
CA ARG A 463 -1.95 -30.39 21.41
C ARG A 463 -1.10 -29.39 22.20
N THR A 464 0.18 -29.68 22.39
CA THR A 464 1.13 -28.76 23.06
C THR A 464 1.40 -27.54 22.19
N ILE A 465 1.59 -27.73 20.88
CA ILE A 465 1.76 -26.64 19.90
C ILE A 465 0.47 -25.82 19.77
N GLU A 466 -0.70 -26.44 19.76
CA GLU A 466 -1.99 -25.74 19.72
C GLU A 466 -2.17 -24.84 20.94
N ASN A 467 -1.90 -25.35 22.14
CA ASN A 467 -1.93 -24.57 23.38
C ASN A 467 -0.90 -23.44 23.40
N LEU A 468 0.30 -23.69 22.87
CA LEU A 468 1.38 -22.71 22.81
C LEU A 468 1.09 -21.62 21.76
N ALA A 469 0.60 -21.98 20.57
CA ALA A 469 0.23 -21.04 19.53
C ALA A 469 -0.92 -20.12 19.97
N ALA A 470 -1.87 -20.66 20.74
CA ALA A 470 -2.92 -19.88 21.39
C ALA A 470 -2.36 -18.90 22.43
N SER A 471 -1.39 -19.31 23.25
CA SER A 471 -0.81 -18.48 24.33
C SER A 471 0.24 -17.46 23.85
N ILE A 472 0.85 -17.69 22.68
CA ILE A 472 1.92 -16.85 22.11
C ILE A 472 1.40 -15.67 21.26
N GLY A 473 0.07 -15.54 21.11
CA GLY A 473 -0.57 -14.41 20.43
C GLY A 473 -1.15 -14.72 19.05
N GLY A 474 -1.14 -15.98 18.59
CA GLY A 474 -1.78 -16.35 17.32
C GLY A 474 -3.29 -16.13 17.34
N LYS A 475 -3.95 -16.39 18.48
CA LYS A 475 -5.38 -16.09 18.69
C LYS A 475 -5.67 -14.59 18.62
N SER A 476 -4.85 -13.74 19.26
CA SER A 476 -5.08 -12.28 19.22
C SER A 476 -4.90 -11.72 17.82
N GLN A 477 -3.88 -12.17 17.08
CA GLN A 477 -3.66 -11.79 15.68
C GLN A 477 -4.82 -12.22 14.77
N TRP A 478 -5.30 -13.46 14.91
CA TRP A 478 -6.46 -13.95 14.15
C TRP A 478 -7.73 -13.15 14.45
N MET A 479 -8.00 -12.88 15.73
CA MET A 479 -9.15 -12.07 16.15
C MET A 479 -9.05 -10.63 15.64
N GLN A 480 -7.85 -10.03 15.67
CA GLN A 480 -7.60 -8.72 15.10
C GLN A 480 -7.89 -8.71 13.60
N MET A 481 -7.42 -9.70 12.84
CA MET A 481 -7.71 -9.80 11.40
C MET A 481 -9.22 -9.89 11.12
N LYS A 482 -9.97 -10.66 11.91
CA LYS A 482 -11.45 -10.71 11.80
C LYS A 482 -12.10 -9.37 12.13
N GLN A 483 -11.62 -8.70 13.18
CA GLN A 483 -12.10 -7.38 13.57
C GLN A 483 -11.80 -6.34 12.48
N ASN A 484 -10.63 -6.38 11.85
CA ASN A 484 -10.26 -5.49 10.76
C ASN A 484 -11.18 -5.65 9.55
N ALA A 485 -11.54 -6.89 9.21
CA ALA A 485 -12.51 -7.17 8.15
C ALA A 485 -13.91 -6.62 8.48
N ALA A 486 -14.33 -6.67 9.74
CA ALA A 486 -15.59 -6.10 10.18
C ALA A 486 -15.55 -4.55 10.16
N LEU A 487 -14.50 -3.94 10.72
CA LEU A 487 -14.30 -2.48 10.72
C LEU A 487 -14.22 -1.90 9.30
N ALA A 488 -13.75 -2.67 8.32
CA ALA A 488 -13.73 -2.26 6.92
C ALA A 488 -15.13 -2.05 6.30
N THR A 489 -16.21 -2.41 7.01
CA THR A 489 -17.61 -2.19 6.58
C THR A 489 -18.28 -0.99 7.21
N GLU A 490 -17.69 -0.42 8.25
CA GLU A 490 -18.27 0.70 9.00
C GLU A 490 -18.01 2.02 8.29
N ASP A 491 -18.81 3.04 8.59
CA ASP A 491 -18.47 4.41 8.17
C ASP A 491 -17.38 4.95 9.10
N GLY A 492 -16.42 5.68 8.55
CA GLY A 492 -15.27 6.16 9.32
C GLY A 492 -14.30 7.00 8.53
N ASP A 493 -13.41 7.68 9.25
CA ASP A 493 -12.33 8.51 8.71
C ASP A 493 -10.98 7.94 9.18
N PRO A 494 -10.08 7.48 8.28
CA PRO A 494 -10.20 7.47 6.82
C PRO A 494 -11.26 6.48 6.30
N PRO A 495 -11.79 6.68 5.07
CA PRO A 495 -12.83 5.83 4.49
C PRO A 495 -12.47 4.35 4.54
N ARG A 496 -13.44 3.52 4.95
CA ARG A 496 -13.27 2.07 5.14
C ARG A 496 -13.37 1.30 3.83
N GLY A 497 -12.48 0.33 3.64
CA GLY A 497 -12.20 -0.24 2.33
C GLY A 497 -13.34 -1.05 1.72
N LEU A 498 -14.00 -1.94 2.48
CA LEU A 498 -15.09 -2.75 1.93
C LEU A 498 -16.35 -1.91 1.67
N LEU A 499 -16.62 -0.92 2.54
CA LEU A 499 -17.70 0.04 2.35
C LEU A 499 -17.50 0.86 1.07
N ALA A 500 -16.31 1.46 0.91
CA ALA A 500 -15.96 2.22 -0.28
C ALA A 500 -16.02 1.37 -1.56
N ILE A 501 -15.55 0.12 -1.51
CA ILE A 501 -15.68 -0.84 -2.62
C ILE A 501 -17.15 -1.01 -3.01
N ALA A 502 -18.03 -1.29 -2.04
CA ALA A 502 -19.45 -1.50 -2.30
C ALA A 502 -20.14 -0.26 -2.90
N GLU A 503 -19.74 0.94 -2.48
CA GLU A 503 -20.25 2.21 -3.00
C GLU A 503 -19.79 2.48 -4.42
N ARG A 504 -18.51 2.27 -4.72
CA ARG A 504 -17.96 2.44 -6.07
C ARG A 504 -18.50 1.38 -7.04
N LEU A 505 -18.79 0.16 -6.59
CA LEU A 505 -19.51 -0.84 -7.39
C LEU A 505 -20.94 -0.39 -7.72
N LYS A 506 -21.64 0.23 -6.75
CA LYS A 506 -22.98 0.78 -7.00
C LYS A 506 -22.93 1.93 -8.00
N GLN A 507 -21.94 2.80 -7.88
CA GLN A 507 -21.66 3.87 -8.82
C GLN A 507 -21.38 3.31 -10.23
N LEU A 508 -20.45 2.37 -10.35
CA LEU A 508 -20.10 1.71 -11.62
C LEU A 508 -21.33 1.07 -12.27
N SER A 509 -22.14 0.33 -11.51
CA SER A 509 -23.37 -0.30 -12.00
C SER A 509 -24.36 0.73 -12.56
N ARG A 510 -24.51 1.89 -11.88
CA ARG A 510 -25.36 2.99 -12.34
C ARG A 510 -24.82 3.61 -13.64
N GLU A 511 -23.52 3.84 -13.73
CA GLU A 511 -22.89 4.51 -14.88
C GLU A 511 -22.84 3.62 -16.12
N LEU A 512 -22.63 2.31 -15.96
CA LEU A 512 -22.68 1.36 -17.08
C LEU A 512 -24.10 1.07 -17.56
N GLY A 513 -25.08 1.19 -16.66
CA GLY A 513 -26.48 0.88 -16.93
C GLY A 513 -26.88 -0.56 -16.58
N LYS A 514 -28.19 -0.82 -16.58
CA LYS A 514 -28.77 -2.09 -16.14
C LYS A 514 -28.27 -3.26 -16.99
N GLY A 515 -27.82 -4.34 -16.33
CA GLY A 515 -27.36 -5.57 -16.99
C GLY A 515 -26.00 -5.46 -17.69
N LYS A 516 -25.24 -4.39 -17.41
CA LYS A 516 -23.92 -4.14 -18.02
C LYS A 516 -22.73 -4.46 -17.11
N LEU A 517 -22.99 -4.85 -15.87
CA LEU A 517 -21.99 -5.26 -14.88
C LEU A 517 -22.36 -6.64 -14.32
N GLU A 518 -21.40 -7.57 -14.38
CA GLU A 518 -21.42 -8.85 -13.68
C GLU A 518 -20.32 -8.82 -12.60
N ILE A 519 -20.70 -9.07 -11.34
CA ILE A 519 -19.79 -9.06 -10.20
C ILE A 519 -19.47 -10.51 -9.82
N HIS A 520 -18.19 -10.86 -9.80
CA HIS A 520 -17.70 -12.17 -9.40
C HIS A 520 -16.79 -12.04 -8.19
N LEU A 521 -17.00 -12.86 -7.17
CA LEU A 521 -16.22 -12.84 -5.94
C LEU A 521 -15.29 -14.06 -5.88
N ILE A 522 -14.03 -13.84 -5.53
CA ILE A 522 -13.03 -14.91 -5.34
C ILE A 522 -12.31 -14.66 -4.01
N GLY A 523 -12.36 -15.62 -3.09
CA GLY A 523 -11.79 -15.46 -1.76
C GLY A 523 -10.90 -16.62 -1.40
N HIS A 524 -9.65 -16.36 -1.04
CA HIS A 524 -8.74 -17.38 -0.53
C HIS A 524 -8.54 -17.24 0.97
N SER A 525 -8.64 -18.34 1.72
CA SER A 525 -8.41 -18.36 3.16
C SER A 525 -9.21 -17.27 3.90
N ALA A 526 -8.56 -16.36 4.61
CA ALA A 526 -9.19 -15.24 5.31
C ALA A 526 -9.91 -14.25 4.39
N GLY A 527 -9.63 -14.26 3.08
CA GLY A 527 -10.40 -13.51 2.09
C GLY A 527 -11.88 -13.87 2.11
N SER A 528 -12.24 -15.09 2.54
CA SER A 528 -13.64 -15.48 2.73
C SER A 528 -14.36 -14.69 3.84
N ILE A 529 -13.62 -14.15 4.81
CA ILE A 529 -14.19 -13.31 5.88
C ILE A 529 -14.52 -11.92 5.32
N ALA A 530 -13.57 -11.31 4.59
CA ALA A 530 -13.78 -10.03 3.92
C ALA A 530 -14.95 -10.09 2.90
N LEU A 531 -15.03 -11.17 2.12
CA LEU A 531 -16.13 -11.34 1.15
C LEU A 531 -17.49 -11.59 1.81
N GLY A 532 -17.55 -12.29 2.94
CA GLY A 532 -18.82 -12.47 3.67
C GLY A 532 -19.38 -11.13 4.15
N HIS A 533 -18.51 -10.25 4.67
CA HIS A 533 -18.86 -8.88 5.01
C HIS A 533 -19.28 -8.05 3.78
N LEU A 534 -18.53 -8.14 2.68
CA LEU A 534 -18.86 -7.44 1.43
C LEU A 534 -20.22 -7.86 0.88
N LEU A 535 -20.58 -9.15 0.95
CA LEU A 535 -21.89 -9.65 0.52
C LEU A 535 -23.05 -8.94 1.23
N GLY A 536 -22.94 -8.67 2.54
CA GLY A 536 -23.92 -7.88 3.28
C GLY A 536 -24.08 -6.47 2.73
N LEU A 537 -22.96 -5.80 2.42
CA LEU A 537 -22.95 -4.46 1.83
C LEU A 537 -23.53 -4.42 0.40
N LEU A 538 -23.27 -5.45 -0.40
CA LEU A 538 -23.82 -5.60 -1.75
C LEU A 538 -25.34 -5.86 -1.69
N ALA A 539 -25.78 -6.71 -0.75
CA ALA A 539 -27.20 -6.97 -0.51
C ALA A 539 -27.97 -5.69 -0.16
N ALA A 540 -27.45 -4.90 0.78
CA ALA A 540 -28.02 -3.60 1.14
C ALA A 540 -28.14 -2.63 -0.05
N ARG A 541 -27.23 -2.74 -1.02
CA ARG A 541 -27.20 -1.90 -2.24
C ARG A 541 -27.92 -2.53 -3.44
N LYS A 542 -28.54 -3.70 -3.26
CA LYS A 542 -29.23 -4.47 -4.32
C LYS A 542 -28.31 -4.75 -5.52
N LEU A 543 -27.07 -5.13 -5.26
CA LEU A 543 -26.10 -5.55 -6.27
C LEU A 543 -26.01 -7.06 -6.27
N ALA A 544 -26.45 -7.70 -7.36
CA ALA A 544 -26.35 -9.13 -7.52
C ALA A 544 -24.90 -9.57 -7.78
N VAL A 545 -24.55 -10.73 -7.24
CA VAL A 545 -23.27 -11.42 -7.45
C VAL A 545 -23.52 -12.59 -8.38
N SER A 546 -22.84 -12.59 -9.53
CA SER A 546 -22.96 -13.63 -10.56
C SER A 546 -22.37 -14.94 -10.09
N THR A 547 -21.17 -14.93 -9.50
CA THR A 547 -20.51 -16.14 -8.96
C THR A 547 -19.68 -15.81 -7.73
N CYS A 548 -19.55 -16.76 -6.80
CA CYS A 548 -18.66 -16.67 -5.65
C CYS A 548 -17.86 -17.97 -5.52
N SER A 549 -16.53 -17.88 -5.61
CA SER A 549 -15.60 -19.03 -5.53
C SER A 549 -14.67 -18.86 -4.35
N LEU A 550 -14.71 -19.77 -3.38
CA LEU A 550 -13.86 -19.73 -2.20
C LEU A 550 -12.81 -20.85 -2.24
N TYR A 551 -11.56 -20.49 -2.00
CA TYR A 551 -10.44 -21.41 -1.92
C TYR A 551 -10.02 -21.57 -0.46
N ALA A 552 -10.04 -22.80 0.04
CA ALA A 552 -9.73 -23.14 1.43
C ALA A 552 -10.26 -22.09 2.45
N PRO A 553 -11.56 -21.74 2.43
CA PRO A 553 -12.08 -20.62 3.21
C PRO A 553 -11.87 -20.81 4.71
N ALA A 554 -11.23 -19.83 5.34
CA ALA A 554 -10.87 -19.92 6.76
C ALA A 554 -11.96 -19.33 7.69
N CYS A 555 -13.08 -18.86 7.13
CA CYS A 555 -14.22 -18.43 7.93
C CYS A 555 -14.90 -19.61 8.64
N SER A 556 -15.37 -19.37 9.87
CA SER A 556 -16.17 -20.36 10.60
C SER A 556 -17.52 -20.61 9.92
N LEU A 557 -18.12 -21.78 10.15
CA LEU A 557 -19.49 -22.03 9.70
C LEU A 557 -20.51 -21.07 10.33
N GLU A 558 -20.27 -20.62 11.56
CA GLU A 558 -21.10 -19.60 12.23
C GLU A 558 -21.07 -18.28 11.46
N PHE A 559 -19.89 -17.86 11.01
CA PHE A 559 -19.75 -16.69 10.15
C PHE A 559 -20.39 -16.90 8.77
N ALA A 560 -20.23 -18.08 8.18
CA ALA A 560 -20.83 -18.40 6.90
C ALA A 560 -22.38 -18.35 6.98
N GLU A 561 -22.95 -18.89 8.06
CA GLU A 561 -24.38 -18.87 8.32
C GLU A 561 -24.92 -17.46 8.54
N SER A 562 -24.15 -16.54 9.12
CA SER A 562 -24.58 -15.15 9.33
C SER A 562 -24.37 -14.23 8.13
N THR A 563 -23.58 -14.63 7.13
CA THR A 563 -23.20 -13.77 5.98
C THR A 563 -23.58 -14.35 4.62
N TYR A 564 -23.00 -15.49 4.26
CA TYR A 564 -23.20 -16.13 2.95
C TYR A 564 -24.63 -16.69 2.79
N ARG A 565 -25.18 -17.31 3.84
CA ARG A 565 -26.54 -17.86 3.79
C ARG A 565 -27.61 -16.78 3.53
N PRO A 566 -27.66 -15.65 4.27
CA PRO A 566 -28.58 -14.56 3.96
C PRO A 566 -28.43 -14.00 2.54
N ALA A 567 -27.20 -13.92 2.02
CA ALA A 567 -26.97 -13.49 0.63
C ALA A 567 -27.58 -14.46 -0.39
N MET A 568 -27.55 -15.77 -0.10
CA MET A 568 -28.19 -16.78 -0.94
C MET A 568 -29.72 -16.80 -0.80
N GLU A 569 -30.24 -16.72 0.44
CA GLU A 569 -31.68 -16.71 0.70
C GLU A 569 -32.37 -15.45 0.16
N SER A 570 -31.66 -14.31 0.11
CA SER A 570 -32.16 -13.06 -0.48
C SER A 570 -32.02 -12.98 -2.01
N GLY A 571 -31.42 -13.99 -2.65
CA GLY A 571 -31.22 -14.03 -4.10
C GLY A 571 -30.12 -13.10 -4.61
N ILE A 572 -29.27 -12.56 -3.73
CA ILE A 572 -28.10 -11.75 -4.11
C ILE A 572 -27.01 -12.63 -4.74
N LEU A 573 -26.85 -13.86 -4.25
CA LEU A 573 -25.97 -14.88 -4.79
C LEU A 573 -26.78 -16.15 -5.05
N ALA A 574 -26.85 -16.63 -6.28
CA ALA A 574 -27.49 -17.91 -6.57
C ALA A 574 -26.69 -19.06 -5.92
N ARG A 575 -27.38 -20.01 -5.30
CA ARG A 575 -26.72 -21.11 -4.55
C ARG A 575 -25.92 -22.02 -5.47
N GLU A 576 -26.42 -22.25 -6.68
CA GLU A 576 -25.75 -22.97 -7.76
C GLU A 576 -24.46 -22.29 -8.21
N ASN A 577 -24.27 -20.99 -7.91
CA ASN A 577 -23.08 -20.21 -8.27
C ASN A 577 -22.14 -19.97 -7.07
N PHE A 578 -22.37 -20.64 -5.94
CA PHE A 578 -21.48 -20.64 -4.79
C PHE A 578 -20.62 -21.90 -4.79
N HIS A 579 -19.31 -21.73 -4.98
CA HIS A 579 -18.36 -22.83 -5.16
C HIS A 579 -17.26 -22.82 -4.09
N LEU A 580 -16.91 -24.02 -3.62
CA LEU A 580 -15.88 -24.25 -2.63
C LEU A 580 -14.79 -25.14 -3.23
N HIS A 581 -13.53 -24.72 -3.12
CA HIS A 581 -12.36 -25.53 -3.43
C HIS A 581 -11.66 -25.87 -2.10
N LEU A 582 -11.71 -27.14 -1.72
CA LEU A 582 -11.21 -27.65 -0.45
C LEU A 582 -10.15 -28.72 -0.67
N MET A 583 -9.34 -28.96 0.35
CA MET A 583 -8.46 -30.12 0.40
C MET A 583 -9.19 -31.27 1.13
N SER A 584 -8.91 -32.52 0.74
CA SER A 584 -9.48 -33.67 1.45
C SER A 584 -8.96 -33.69 2.89
N ASP A 585 -9.76 -34.20 3.83
CA ASP A 585 -9.40 -34.25 5.26
C ASP A 585 -8.11 -35.07 5.48
N ARG A 586 -7.91 -36.14 4.71
CA ARG A 586 -6.64 -36.88 4.71
C ARG A 586 -5.46 -36.00 4.34
N ARG A 587 -5.60 -35.13 3.34
CA ARG A 587 -4.53 -34.22 2.93
C ARG A 587 -4.35 -33.10 3.94
N GLU A 588 -5.42 -32.55 4.50
CA GLU A 588 -5.38 -31.57 5.60
C GLU A 588 -4.64 -32.12 6.84
N ARG A 589 -4.85 -33.40 7.18
CA ARG A 589 -4.16 -34.07 8.30
C ARG A 589 -2.71 -34.46 8.00
N ASN A 590 -2.30 -34.44 6.73
CA ASN A 590 -0.93 -34.74 6.27
C ASN A 590 -0.16 -33.50 5.79
N ASP A 591 -0.82 -32.33 5.76
CA ASP A 591 -0.19 -31.03 5.49
C ASP A 591 0.61 -30.56 6.72
N ASN A 592 1.32 -29.45 6.62
CA ASN A 592 2.06 -28.90 7.74
C ASN A 592 2.18 -27.37 7.66
N VAL A 593 2.30 -26.73 8.82
CA VAL A 593 2.69 -25.32 8.94
C VAL A 593 4.16 -25.26 9.34
N TYR A 594 5.04 -25.02 8.36
CA TYR A 594 6.51 -24.91 8.51
C TYR A 594 7.17 -26.10 9.23
N LEU A 595 6.67 -27.32 9.03
CA LEU A 595 7.10 -28.56 9.72
C LEU A 595 6.93 -28.56 11.25
N VAL A 596 6.42 -27.47 11.82
CA VAL A 596 6.17 -27.31 13.25
C VAL A 596 4.85 -27.96 13.61
N TYR A 597 3.77 -27.53 12.98
CA TYR A 597 2.45 -28.11 13.16
C TYR A 597 2.21 -29.12 12.02
N ARG A 598 1.89 -30.37 12.34
CA ARG A 598 1.86 -31.48 11.37
C ARG A 598 0.49 -31.71 10.73
N LYS A 599 -0.33 -30.67 10.72
CA LYS A 599 -1.61 -30.58 10.00
C LYS A 599 -1.67 -29.23 9.30
N SER A 600 -2.71 -29.03 8.49
CA SER A 600 -2.90 -27.81 7.75
C SER A 600 -3.12 -26.57 8.64
N LEU A 601 -3.02 -25.41 8.01
CA LEU A 601 -3.34 -24.15 8.67
C LEU A 601 -4.81 -24.07 9.11
N LEU A 602 -5.76 -24.66 8.38
CA LEU A 602 -7.17 -24.66 8.79
C LEU A 602 -7.38 -25.45 10.08
N TYR A 603 -6.66 -26.57 10.26
CA TYR A 603 -6.65 -27.30 11.53
C TYR A 603 -6.08 -26.45 12.67
N LEU A 604 -4.99 -25.72 12.43
CA LEU A 604 -4.41 -24.81 13.43
C LEU A 604 -5.39 -23.69 13.80
N VAL A 605 -6.05 -23.08 12.81
CA VAL A 605 -7.05 -22.04 13.05
C VAL A 605 -8.23 -22.58 13.87
N ALA A 606 -8.80 -23.71 13.45
CA ALA A 606 -9.94 -24.35 14.09
C ALA A 606 -9.66 -24.76 15.54
N ARG A 607 -8.42 -25.14 15.85
CA ARG A 607 -8.03 -25.69 17.17
C ARG A 607 -7.40 -24.65 18.09
N ALA A 608 -6.59 -23.72 17.57
CA ALA A 608 -5.81 -22.80 18.41
C ALA A 608 -6.23 -21.33 18.29
N PHE A 609 -6.65 -20.87 17.12
CA PHE A 609 -6.86 -19.43 16.89
C PHE A 609 -8.31 -18.98 17.00
N GLU A 610 -9.27 -19.85 16.73
CA GLU A 610 -10.67 -19.54 16.96
C GLU A 610 -11.00 -19.32 18.45
N THR A 611 -12.10 -18.62 18.70
CA THR A 611 -12.53 -18.35 20.08
C THR A 611 -12.79 -19.64 20.83
N ARG A 612 -13.43 -20.61 20.16
CA ARG A 612 -13.74 -21.93 20.69
C ARG A 612 -12.78 -22.95 20.07
N HIS A 613 -12.21 -23.83 20.89
CA HIS A 613 -11.41 -24.95 20.41
C HIS A 613 -12.31 -25.90 19.58
N LYS A 614 -11.80 -26.39 18.44
CA LYS A 614 -12.51 -27.24 17.48
C LYS A 614 -13.70 -26.55 16.82
N THR A 615 -13.53 -25.29 16.42
CA THR A 615 -14.53 -24.55 15.63
C THR A 615 -14.56 -25.08 14.19
N PRO A 616 -15.72 -25.49 13.67
CA PRO A 616 -15.83 -25.92 12.28
C PRO A 616 -15.65 -24.75 11.32
N LEU A 617 -14.69 -24.88 10.41
CA LEU A 617 -14.43 -23.92 9.34
C LEU A 617 -15.08 -24.40 8.04
N LEU A 618 -15.56 -23.45 7.23
CA LEU A 618 -16.18 -23.74 5.94
C LEU A 618 -15.22 -24.46 4.97
N GLY A 619 -13.92 -24.21 5.12
CA GLY A 619 -12.88 -24.78 4.27
C GLY A 619 -12.50 -26.23 4.55
N MET A 620 -12.99 -26.81 5.64
CA MET A 620 -12.66 -28.19 6.01
C MET A 620 -13.70 -29.15 5.42
N ALA A 621 -13.28 -30.10 4.58
CA ALA A 621 -14.21 -31.08 4.00
C ALA A 621 -15.00 -31.85 5.08
N ALA A 622 -14.38 -32.16 6.22
CA ALA A 622 -15.01 -32.80 7.37
C ALA A 622 -16.16 -31.99 7.99
N SER A 623 -16.19 -30.66 7.85
CA SER A 623 -17.29 -29.83 8.38
C SER A 623 -18.56 -29.91 7.52
N LEU A 624 -18.44 -30.43 6.29
CA LEU A 624 -19.53 -30.60 5.34
C LEU A 624 -20.01 -32.05 5.19
N ASP A 625 -19.36 -33.00 5.89
CA ASP A 625 -19.62 -34.43 5.78
C ASP A 625 -20.45 -34.95 6.96
N ALA A 626 -21.64 -35.48 6.69
CA ALA A 626 -22.57 -35.89 7.74
C ALA A 626 -22.08 -37.06 8.59
N ALA A 627 -21.04 -37.80 8.18
CA ALA A 627 -20.40 -38.79 9.04
C ALA A 627 -19.79 -38.16 10.31
N TYR A 628 -19.33 -36.91 10.24
CA TYR A 628 -18.62 -36.21 11.32
C TYR A 628 -19.55 -35.48 12.31
N PHE A 629 -20.87 -35.44 12.06
CA PHE A 629 -21.80 -34.70 12.91
C PHE A 629 -23.21 -35.29 13.05
N ASN A 630 -23.52 -36.36 12.30
CA ASN A 630 -24.75 -37.16 12.39
C ASN A 630 -24.46 -38.66 12.21
N GLY A 631 -23.22 -39.11 12.44
CA GLY A 631 -22.77 -40.46 12.09
C GLY A 631 -21.73 -41.05 13.04
N ASP A 632 -21.11 -42.17 12.65
CA ASP A 632 -20.27 -42.99 13.53
C ASP A 632 -18.96 -42.31 13.94
N LYS A 633 -18.52 -41.30 13.18
CA LYS A 633 -17.35 -40.47 13.52
C LYS A 633 -17.67 -39.38 14.57
N LEU A 634 -18.89 -39.32 15.13
CA LEU A 634 -19.24 -38.41 16.24
C LEU A 634 -18.37 -38.63 17.48
N ALA A 635 -17.95 -39.88 17.72
CA ALA A 635 -17.22 -40.30 18.91
C ALA A 635 -15.77 -39.76 18.95
N GLU A 636 -15.27 -39.19 17.84
CA GLU A 636 -13.92 -38.63 17.74
C GLU A 636 -13.79 -37.23 18.38
N GLU A 637 -14.85 -36.71 19.02
CA GLU A 637 -14.92 -35.36 19.58
C GLU A 637 -14.44 -34.27 18.60
N GLN A 638 -14.63 -34.44 17.29
CA GLN A 638 -14.00 -33.61 16.27
C GLN A 638 -14.39 -32.12 16.36
N TRP A 639 -15.60 -31.82 16.85
CA TRP A 639 -16.17 -30.48 16.89
C TRP A 639 -16.55 -30.04 18.29
N ASN A 640 -16.49 -28.73 18.53
CA ASN A 640 -17.03 -28.14 19.74
C ASN A 640 -18.55 -28.39 19.83
N VAL A 641 -19.04 -28.87 20.98
CA VAL A 641 -20.46 -29.17 21.20
C VAL A 641 -21.37 -27.96 20.91
N SER A 642 -20.92 -26.75 21.28
CA SER A 642 -21.68 -25.52 21.03
C SER A 642 -21.85 -25.18 19.54
N SER A 643 -20.99 -25.72 18.66
CA SER A 643 -21.02 -25.45 17.22
C SER A 643 -21.85 -26.49 16.44
N LEU A 644 -22.29 -27.58 17.07
CA LEU A 644 -23.03 -28.66 16.40
C LEU A 644 -24.37 -28.20 15.82
N ALA A 645 -25.06 -27.26 16.48
CA ALA A 645 -26.34 -26.74 16.00
C ALA A 645 -26.16 -25.96 14.67
N THR A 646 -25.23 -25.01 14.64
CA THR A 646 -24.82 -24.25 13.45
C THR A 646 -24.34 -25.19 12.34
N LEU A 647 -23.50 -26.17 12.68
CA LEU A 647 -22.97 -27.12 11.72
C LEU A 647 -24.08 -27.94 11.03
N LYS A 648 -25.05 -28.44 11.80
CA LYS A 648 -26.23 -29.14 11.27
C LYS A 648 -27.13 -28.20 10.45
N SER A 649 -27.33 -26.97 10.91
CA SER A 649 -28.12 -25.94 10.23
C SER A 649 -27.53 -25.62 8.85
N TRP A 650 -26.24 -25.30 8.80
CA TRP A 650 -25.51 -25.02 7.57
C TRP A 650 -25.56 -26.20 6.61
N ASN A 651 -25.30 -27.42 7.06
CA ASN A 651 -25.31 -28.59 6.18
C ASN A 651 -26.70 -28.91 5.63
N LYS A 652 -27.76 -28.76 6.44
CA LYS A 652 -29.14 -28.87 5.95
C LYS A 652 -29.45 -27.79 4.91
N PHE A 653 -28.96 -26.57 5.13
CA PHE A 653 -29.08 -25.50 4.15
C PHE A 653 -28.30 -25.83 2.87
N TYR A 654 -27.00 -26.15 2.96
CA TYR A 654 -26.05 -26.34 1.85
C TYR A 654 -26.27 -27.61 1.02
N TRP A 655 -26.76 -28.69 1.62
CA TRP A 655 -27.05 -29.95 0.93
C TRP A 655 -28.54 -30.22 0.70
N GLY A 656 -29.43 -29.58 1.46
CA GLY A 656 -30.86 -29.88 1.43
C GLY A 656 -31.23 -31.11 2.28
N LYS A 657 -32.16 -31.93 1.79
CA LYS A 657 -32.75 -33.04 2.57
C LYS A 657 -31.84 -34.28 2.68
N LYS A 658 -30.98 -34.52 1.68
CA LYS A 658 -30.08 -35.68 1.63
C LYS A 658 -28.64 -35.20 1.88
N LEU A 659 -28.16 -35.45 3.09
CA LEU A 659 -26.79 -35.07 3.48
C LEU A 659 -25.80 -36.12 2.96
N PRO A 660 -24.78 -35.74 2.16
CA PRO A 660 -23.72 -36.66 1.77
C PRO A 660 -22.87 -37.07 2.97
N ARG A 661 -22.27 -38.25 2.88
CA ARG A 661 -21.47 -38.88 3.93
C ARG A 661 -20.23 -39.52 3.33
N ASP A 662 -19.18 -39.65 4.14
CA ASP A 662 -17.96 -40.42 3.88
C ASP A 662 -17.14 -39.95 2.66
N PHE A 663 -17.26 -38.67 2.32
CA PHE A 663 -16.52 -38.05 1.21
C PHE A 663 -15.34 -37.20 1.67
N ALA A 664 -15.29 -36.79 2.94
CA ALA A 664 -14.27 -35.86 3.40
C ALA A 664 -12.84 -36.39 3.20
N GLU A 665 -12.64 -37.70 3.30
CA GLU A 665 -11.31 -38.32 3.29
C GLU A 665 -10.59 -38.29 1.94
N ASP A 666 -11.31 -38.41 0.83
CA ASP A 666 -10.72 -38.49 -0.51
C ASP A 666 -11.58 -37.84 -1.62
N GLY A 667 -12.69 -37.22 -1.25
CA GLY A 667 -13.64 -36.58 -2.17
C GLY A 667 -14.59 -37.54 -2.88
N LYS A 668 -14.52 -38.85 -2.64
CA LYS A 668 -15.41 -39.83 -3.30
C LYS A 668 -16.75 -39.94 -2.60
N GLY A 669 -17.79 -40.33 -3.34
CA GLY A 669 -19.14 -40.53 -2.78
C GLY A 669 -20.09 -39.33 -2.93
N LEU A 670 -19.59 -38.20 -3.45
CA LEU A 670 -20.44 -37.10 -3.91
C LEU A 670 -21.10 -37.43 -5.25
N THR A 671 -22.36 -37.05 -5.43
CA THR A 671 -23.03 -37.12 -6.74
C THR A 671 -22.44 -36.07 -7.70
N ALA A 672 -22.73 -36.18 -9.00
CA ALA A 672 -22.32 -35.18 -9.99
C ALA A 672 -22.87 -33.77 -9.66
N GLU A 673 -24.10 -33.70 -9.15
CA GLU A 673 -24.73 -32.45 -8.69
C GLU A 673 -24.03 -31.88 -7.44
N GLN A 674 -23.65 -32.73 -6.49
CA GLN A 674 -22.93 -32.27 -5.29
C GLN A 674 -21.50 -31.81 -5.62
N SER A 675 -20.87 -32.46 -6.60
CA SER A 675 -19.50 -32.17 -7.06
C SER A 675 -19.42 -30.96 -7.99
N SER A 676 -20.56 -30.40 -8.44
CA SER A 676 -20.55 -29.19 -9.28
C SER A 676 -20.14 -27.94 -8.50
N ASN A 677 -20.43 -27.93 -7.19
CA ASN A 677 -20.23 -26.77 -6.31
C ASN A 677 -19.22 -27.03 -5.18
N LEU A 678 -18.93 -28.29 -4.86
CA LEU A 678 -17.87 -28.67 -3.95
C LEU A 678 -16.75 -29.40 -4.70
N HIS A 679 -15.58 -28.78 -4.76
CA HIS A 679 -14.40 -29.29 -5.41
C HIS A 679 -13.38 -29.71 -4.36
N ILE A 680 -13.15 -31.03 -4.21
CA ILE A 680 -12.18 -31.57 -3.26
C ILE A 680 -10.92 -32.00 -3.99
N ILE A 681 -9.78 -31.46 -3.57
CA ILE A 681 -8.46 -31.79 -4.10
C ILE A 681 -7.83 -32.82 -3.15
N ASP A 682 -7.63 -34.03 -3.66
CA ASP A 682 -6.95 -35.12 -2.95
C ASP A 682 -5.59 -35.49 -3.58
N ALA A 683 -5.15 -34.72 -4.58
CA ALA A 683 -3.80 -34.85 -5.14
C ALA A 683 -2.73 -34.46 -4.11
N SER A 684 -1.52 -35.03 -4.21
CA SER A 684 -0.41 -34.64 -3.32
C SER A 684 0.28 -33.34 -3.75
N HIS A 685 0.12 -32.95 -5.01
CA HIS A 685 0.76 -31.78 -5.62
C HIS A 685 -0.24 -31.05 -6.52
N VAL A 686 -0.03 -29.74 -6.65
CA VAL A 686 -0.75 -28.88 -7.60
C VAL A 686 0.22 -28.35 -8.65
N ASN A 687 -0.30 -27.96 -9.81
CA ASN A 687 0.50 -27.44 -10.91
C ASN A 687 0.49 -25.92 -10.89
N CYS A 688 1.64 -25.28 -10.70
CA CYS A 688 1.76 -23.82 -10.83
C CYS A 688 2.15 -23.32 -12.23
N GLY A 689 2.12 -24.22 -13.21
CA GLY A 689 2.48 -23.96 -14.60
C GLY A 689 3.88 -24.44 -14.92
N LYS A 690 4.89 -23.96 -14.18
CA LYS A 690 6.30 -24.32 -14.39
C LYS A 690 6.70 -25.64 -13.72
N ARG A 691 6.08 -25.97 -12.59
CA ARG A 691 6.44 -27.13 -11.76
C ARG A 691 5.24 -27.59 -10.95
N LEU A 692 5.37 -28.81 -10.43
CA LEU A 692 4.49 -29.31 -9.39
C LEU A 692 5.01 -28.84 -8.03
N ILE A 693 4.12 -28.26 -7.22
CA ILE A 693 4.40 -27.90 -5.83
C ILE A 693 3.51 -28.75 -4.91
N PRO A 694 3.96 -29.07 -3.68
CA PRO A 694 3.12 -29.78 -2.72
C PRO A 694 1.79 -29.06 -2.52
N LEU A 695 0.69 -29.81 -2.48
CA LEU A 695 -0.61 -29.28 -2.10
C LEU A 695 -0.51 -28.82 -0.64
N ALA A 696 -0.87 -27.56 -0.40
CA ALA A 696 -0.92 -26.96 0.92
C ALA A 696 -2.06 -25.94 0.96
N HIS A 697 -2.45 -25.51 2.17
CA HIS A 697 -3.46 -24.46 2.35
C HIS A 697 -3.23 -23.21 1.47
N GLY A 698 -1.96 -22.80 1.31
CA GLY A 698 -1.56 -21.63 0.54
C GLY A 698 -1.37 -21.85 -0.96
N SER A 699 -1.62 -23.05 -1.50
CA SER A 699 -1.26 -23.37 -2.90
C SER A 699 -2.42 -23.24 -3.90
N PHE A 700 -3.65 -23.02 -3.45
CA PHE A 700 -4.84 -22.98 -4.32
C PHE A 700 -4.79 -21.88 -5.38
N ASP A 701 -4.28 -20.72 -5.00
CA ASP A 701 -4.10 -19.56 -5.87
C ASP A 701 -2.79 -19.61 -6.68
N ASN A 702 -2.00 -20.67 -6.50
CA ASN A 702 -0.94 -21.08 -7.41
C ASN A 702 -1.34 -22.25 -8.31
N ASP A 703 -2.51 -22.87 -8.14
CA ASP A 703 -2.92 -24.01 -8.97
C ASP A 703 -3.61 -23.52 -10.25
N VAL A 704 -2.97 -23.76 -11.39
CA VAL A 704 -3.49 -23.39 -12.72
C VAL A 704 -4.85 -24.00 -12.98
N ASN A 705 -5.14 -25.21 -12.45
CA ASN A 705 -6.41 -25.88 -12.66
C ASN A 705 -7.54 -25.20 -11.87
N VAL A 706 -7.28 -24.85 -10.61
CA VAL A 706 -8.25 -24.14 -9.75
C VAL A 706 -8.58 -22.78 -10.36
N VAL A 707 -7.56 -22.02 -10.77
CA VAL A 707 -7.77 -20.71 -11.40
C VAL A 707 -8.49 -20.85 -12.74
N ALA A 708 -8.08 -21.80 -13.60
CA ALA A 708 -8.75 -22.02 -14.89
C ALA A 708 -10.22 -22.42 -14.72
N GLN A 709 -10.55 -23.29 -13.76
CA GLN A 709 -11.94 -23.65 -13.45
C GLN A 709 -12.76 -22.44 -13.02
N THR A 710 -12.20 -21.56 -12.18
CA THR A 710 -12.86 -20.33 -11.76
C THR A 710 -13.09 -19.37 -12.94
N LEU A 711 -12.10 -19.20 -13.83
CA LEU A 711 -12.29 -18.39 -15.04
C LEU A 711 -13.36 -18.98 -15.97
N ALA A 712 -13.35 -20.30 -16.18
CA ALA A 712 -14.33 -20.99 -17.00
C ALA A 712 -15.75 -20.80 -16.45
N ARG A 713 -15.91 -20.89 -15.12
CA ARG A 713 -17.16 -20.63 -14.42
C ARG A 713 -17.66 -19.20 -14.58
N ILE A 714 -16.78 -18.20 -14.42
CA ILE A 714 -17.10 -16.78 -14.65
C ILE A 714 -17.63 -16.55 -16.07
N LEU A 715 -17.08 -17.26 -17.04
CA LEU A 715 -17.47 -17.18 -18.44
C LEU A 715 -18.66 -18.09 -18.82
N GLY A 716 -19.16 -18.92 -17.90
CA GLY A 716 -20.23 -19.89 -18.18
C GLY A 716 -19.82 -21.01 -19.15
N LEU A 717 -18.53 -21.37 -19.16
CA LEU A 717 -17.98 -22.40 -20.04
C LEU A 717 -18.09 -23.79 -19.39
N ALA A 718 -18.35 -24.80 -20.22
CA ALA A 718 -18.49 -26.19 -19.76
C ALA A 718 -17.14 -26.84 -19.36
N THR A 719 -16.04 -26.41 -19.99
CA THR A 719 -14.70 -26.95 -19.73
C THR A 719 -13.65 -25.83 -19.74
N THR A 720 -12.51 -26.08 -19.09
CA THR A 720 -11.36 -25.16 -19.09
C THR A 720 -10.69 -25.04 -20.45
N ASP A 721 -10.82 -26.05 -21.32
CA ASP A 721 -10.26 -26.03 -22.68
C ASP A 721 -10.94 -25.01 -23.60
N ALA A 722 -12.15 -24.57 -23.24
CA ALA A 722 -12.89 -23.55 -23.97
C ALA A 722 -12.46 -22.11 -23.60
N LEU A 723 -11.51 -21.93 -22.68
CA LEU A 723 -11.02 -20.62 -22.30
C LEU A 723 -10.37 -19.91 -23.50
N PRO A 724 -10.70 -18.61 -23.75
CA PRO A 724 -10.03 -17.82 -24.78
C PRO A 724 -8.50 -17.80 -24.66
N ALA A 725 -7.98 -17.86 -23.43
CA ALA A 725 -6.55 -17.99 -23.15
C ALA A 725 -6.31 -18.96 -21.99
N PRO A 726 -5.35 -19.90 -22.11
CA PRO A 726 -5.03 -20.83 -21.02
C PRO A 726 -4.33 -20.12 -19.86
N VAL A 727 -4.52 -20.64 -18.64
CA VAL A 727 -3.75 -20.25 -17.45
C VAL A 727 -2.47 -21.07 -17.44
N LEU A 728 -1.31 -20.41 -17.61
CA LEU A 728 -0.06 -21.11 -17.91
C LEU A 728 1.03 -20.98 -16.86
N ASP A 729 1.06 -19.88 -16.09
CA ASP A 729 2.17 -19.59 -15.18
C ASP A 729 1.69 -18.75 -13.99
N LEU A 730 1.72 -19.35 -12.80
CA LEU A 730 1.38 -18.71 -11.53
C LEU A 730 2.57 -18.79 -10.54
N ASP A 731 3.77 -19.14 -11.02
CA ASP A 731 5.01 -19.23 -10.21
C ASP A 731 5.75 -17.88 -10.26
N TYR A 732 5.86 -17.21 -9.10
CA TYR A 732 6.34 -15.82 -8.98
C TYR A 732 7.55 -15.65 -8.07
#